data_AF-A5UR94-F1
#
_entry.id   AF-A5UR94-F1
#
_cell.length_a   1.000
_cell.length_b   1.000
_cell.length_c   1.000
_cell.angle_alpha   90.00
_cell.angle_beta   90.00
_cell.angle_gamma   90.00
#
_symmetry.space_group_name_H-M   'P 1'
#
loop_
_entity.id
_entity.type
_entity.pdbx_description
1 polymer ?
#
loop_
_entity_poly.entity_id
_entity_poly.type
_entity_poly.pdbx_seq_one_letter_code
_entity_poly.pdbx_strand_id
1 'polypeptide(L)'
;MPRNESDTRAQLVDPLLNRAGWTRSQVTREHYYRPDWQYTPGRVILRGGRVEREKPRVVDYLLRYTEAFPIAVVEAKAEDLPAVAGLEQAKRYARENNLMFAYATNGHEIIEWDGFTDTTRELKEFPSPDELWRRWELNTGVHSPKAAGRTIAELRPLYNAAVAAARQRNPLLHPYAPSSLTRGSEPRYFQEAAIRETLVRVMRGQKRILLTMATGTGKTFTAMQIVWKLVKSGWLHQQKGRAGKILFLADREVLRNQAYNAFSPFASDHGDPRFMLDGKRRLSLQYDLYFGIYQTLWATDPRGKRLFEQFPHDFFDVVIVDEAHRSGFGTWKEILDHFESAIHLGMTATPRQDENVDTYAYFCAEEPAIPLDPQDPSKGVLHQAAYTYSLSQGIEDGFLATYKVHRVLTSIDKDGLHISRVLEQGAEVIVPEDAKVREEYYTPNFEREIRLPDRTHTLVKHLAKLLRQFGPLHKTMVFCVDVEHAREVARLLNNEFASLGLGHDYAVPIVSEEGEQAQRWLNQFQDSDRKTPVVATTAELLSTGVDVPACRNIVFMKTISSPILFKQIIGRGSRLDPATGKLWFRIIDYTNATRLLDPRWDCPTRPVQVAPDPNAQTGIAQGTVRLAKSSNVIQGASVAVMAGPNDQRGPILTDENGQYRFENLPVGEISIVVYAPRFNRQQKHINTQDSTPVTLDFELSPIQQSGRQEIVVKNLQVTIAEEATFLVAGLNEPLTLEQYVDYSREKTRALISSWEKLVQIWREEKQRRQAQDELQHVSVYPDVLAEVLDIRQTDPFDVLAYIAFGRHPILTRDQRAQAFLQQHADWLKAFPDQQRRVIEALLEQYRLSGVEEMVNPRVFRLPAFKPLGGLKGVSQQFGGGEALRQTVMELQRRLYSFG
;
A
#
# COMPACT_ATOMS: atom_id res chain seq x y z
N MET A 1 37.47 0.26 29.82
CA MET A 1 36.96 -0.17 28.51
C MET A 1 36.06 0.94 27.96
N PRO A 2 36.05 1.18 26.65
CA PRO A 2 35.08 2.10 26.04
C PRO A 2 33.66 1.62 26.33
N ARG A 3 32.73 2.56 26.54
CA ARG A 3 31.32 2.25 26.81
C ARG A 3 30.66 1.69 25.56
N ASN A 4 29.83 0.65 25.76
CA ASN A 4 28.90 0.23 24.72
C ASN A 4 27.85 1.34 24.47
N GLU A 5 27.12 1.25 23.37
CA GLU A 5 26.14 2.27 22.98
C GLU A 5 25.08 2.58 24.05
N SER A 6 24.61 1.58 24.82
CA SER A 6 23.63 1.79 25.89
C SER A 6 24.22 2.61 27.04
N ASP A 7 25.46 2.27 27.44
CA ASP A 7 26.22 2.98 28.48
C ASP A 7 26.61 4.39 28.02
N THR A 8 27.00 4.56 26.75
CA THR A 8 27.27 5.88 26.14
C THR A 8 26.03 6.77 26.20
N ARG A 9 24.87 6.23 25.82
CA ARG A 9 23.59 6.94 25.90
C ARG A 9 23.28 7.39 27.33
N ALA A 10 23.35 6.48 28.29
CA ALA A 10 22.97 6.76 29.68
C ALA A 10 23.97 7.68 30.41
N GLN A 11 25.27 7.52 30.18
CA GLN A 11 26.30 8.20 30.97
C GLN A 11 26.87 9.45 30.30
N LEU A 12 26.75 9.60 28.97
CA LEU A 12 27.30 10.73 28.22
C LEU A 12 26.20 11.55 27.53
N VAL A 13 25.38 10.92 26.69
CA VAL A 13 24.37 11.63 25.87
C VAL A 13 23.24 12.22 26.71
N ASP A 14 22.65 11.45 27.62
CA ASP A 14 21.56 11.90 28.50
C ASP A 14 21.97 13.14 29.34
N PRO A 15 23.15 13.16 30.00
CA PRO A 15 23.65 14.38 30.66
C PRO A 15 23.82 15.58 29.74
N LEU A 16 24.28 15.38 28.50
CA LEU A 16 24.46 16.47 27.53
C LEU A 16 23.11 17.07 27.10
N LEU A 17 22.12 16.22 26.81
CA LEU A 17 20.75 16.68 26.50
C LEU A 17 20.13 17.43 27.69
N ASN A 18 20.31 16.93 28.91
CA ASN A 18 19.80 17.58 30.12
C ASN A 18 20.48 18.95 30.36
N ARG A 19 21.81 19.05 30.15
CA ARG A 19 22.54 20.33 30.22
C ARG A 19 22.06 21.34 29.18
N ALA A 20 21.69 20.87 27.99
CA ALA A 20 21.08 21.69 26.94
C ALA A 20 19.62 22.11 27.25
N GLY A 21 19.05 21.67 28.36
CA GLY A 21 17.71 22.05 28.81
C GLY A 21 16.59 21.13 28.35
N TRP A 22 16.90 19.95 27.80
CA TRP A 22 15.90 18.95 27.43
C TRP A 22 15.37 18.22 28.67
N THR A 23 14.06 18.33 28.90
CA THR A 23 13.39 17.63 30.02
C THR A 23 12.98 16.21 29.65
N ARG A 24 12.70 15.36 30.65
CA ARG A 24 12.26 13.97 30.44
C ARG A 24 10.96 13.84 29.63
N SER A 25 10.05 14.81 29.70
CA SER A 25 8.82 14.82 28.90
C SER A 25 9.05 15.25 27.44
N GLN A 26 10.17 15.91 27.17
CA GLN A 26 10.58 16.37 25.84
C GLN A 26 11.51 15.38 25.13
N VAL A 27 12.01 14.37 25.83
CA VAL A 27 12.91 13.35 25.28
C VAL A 27 12.20 12.00 25.27
N THR A 28 11.92 11.48 24.08
CA THR A 28 11.45 10.09 23.94
C THR A 28 12.67 9.20 23.73
N ARG A 29 13.00 8.35 24.72
CA ARG A 29 14.15 7.42 24.69
C ARG A 29 13.70 5.97 24.88
N GLU A 30 14.21 5.11 24.02
CA GLU A 30 13.83 3.69 23.83
C GLU A 30 14.12 2.72 24.96
N HIS A 31 14.99 3.05 25.92
CA HIS A 31 15.37 2.08 26.94
C HIS A 31 14.84 2.42 28.35
N TYR A 32 14.52 3.70 28.61
CA TYR A 32 14.28 4.19 29.97
C TYR A 32 12.90 4.82 30.17
N TYR A 33 12.37 5.52 29.17
CA TYR A 33 11.11 6.27 29.32
C TYR A 33 9.92 5.55 28.68
N ARG A 34 10.14 4.82 27.59
CA ARG A 34 9.15 3.93 26.96
C ARG A 34 9.85 2.70 26.35
N PRO A 35 9.97 1.58 27.10
CA PRO A 35 10.71 0.38 26.68
C PRO A 35 10.19 -0.27 25.38
N ASP A 36 8.90 -0.03 25.05
CA ASP A 36 8.23 -0.57 23.87
C ASP A 36 8.02 0.49 22.77
N TRP A 37 8.68 1.65 22.83
CA TRP A 37 8.48 2.70 21.83
C TRP A 37 9.19 2.35 20.53
N GLN A 38 8.39 2.28 19.46
CA GLN A 38 8.83 2.08 18.09
C GLN A 38 7.95 2.95 17.21
N TYR A 39 8.54 3.73 16.31
CA TYR A 39 7.74 4.57 15.42
C TYR A 39 7.22 3.78 14.22
N THR A 40 7.84 2.64 13.89
CA THR A 40 7.27 1.64 12.98
C THR A 40 7.32 0.22 13.56
N PRO A 41 6.27 -0.60 13.35
CA PRO A 41 6.24 -1.99 13.79
C PRO A 41 7.11 -2.97 12.97
N GLY A 42 7.68 -2.53 11.84
CA GLY A 42 8.48 -3.36 10.94
C GLY A 42 7.64 -4.09 9.90
N ARG A 43 8.18 -4.18 8.67
CA ARG A 43 7.51 -4.74 7.50
C ARG A 43 7.00 -6.16 7.76
N VAL A 44 5.78 -6.46 7.32
CA VAL A 44 5.27 -7.83 7.25
C VAL A 44 5.85 -8.53 6.02
N ILE A 45 6.56 -9.64 6.24
CA ILE A 45 7.14 -10.48 5.19
C ILE A 45 6.54 -11.89 5.23
N LEU A 46 6.48 -12.52 4.05
CA LEU A 46 5.99 -13.88 3.89
C LEU A 46 7.19 -14.80 3.64
N ARG A 47 7.47 -15.72 4.56
CA ARG A 47 8.58 -16.69 4.47
C ARG A 47 8.04 -18.10 4.64
N GLY A 48 8.17 -18.95 3.63
CA GLY A 48 7.76 -20.36 3.69
C GLY A 48 6.31 -20.58 4.12
N GLY A 49 5.39 -19.70 3.73
CA GLY A 49 3.97 -19.73 4.16
C GLY A 49 3.71 -19.24 5.59
N ARG A 50 4.75 -18.87 6.35
CA ARG A 50 4.67 -18.21 7.65
C ARG A 50 4.76 -16.70 7.49
N VAL A 51 4.14 -16.00 8.43
CA VAL A 51 4.20 -14.54 8.48
C VAL A 51 5.23 -14.13 9.52
N GLU A 52 6.22 -13.35 9.10
CA GLU A 52 7.21 -12.74 9.98
C GLU A 52 7.13 -11.22 9.88
N ARG A 53 7.61 -10.53 10.91
CA ARG A 53 7.85 -9.09 10.86
C ARG A 53 9.35 -8.84 10.86
N GLU A 54 9.79 -7.96 9.97
CA GLU A 54 11.14 -7.40 10.04
C GLU A 54 11.32 -6.61 11.34
N LYS A 55 12.58 -6.29 11.66
CA LYS A 55 12.87 -5.52 12.87
C LYS A 55 12.14 -4.17 12.81
N PRO A 56 11.50 -3.76 13.91
CA PRO A 56 10.89 -2.44 13.99
C PRO A 56 11.95 -1.36 13.81
N ARG A 57 11.55 -0.21 13.24
CA ARG A 57 12.45 0.95 13.18
C ARG A 57 12.27 1.78 14.43
N VAL A 58 13.41 2.21 14.93
CA VAL A 58 13.70 2.56 16.32
C VAL A 58 14.70 3.72 16.22
N VAL A 59 14.42 4.82 16.91
CA VAL A 59 15.26 6.03 16.93
C VAL A 59 15.75 6.22 18.36
N ASP A 60 17.07 6.33 18.56
CA ASP A 60 17.63 6.41 19.91
C ASP A 60 17.02 7.52 20.76
N TYR A 61 16.87 8.71 20.16
CA TYR A 61 16.15 9.83 20.76
C TYR A 61 15.28 10.55 19.73
N LEU A 62 14.01 10.74 20.09
CA LEU A 62 13.14 11.71 19.45
C LEU A 62 12.95 12.91 20.39
N LEU A 63 13.46 14.06 19.96
CA LEU A 63 13.39 15.32 20.68
C LEU A 63 12.11 16.06 20.31
N ARG A 64 11.28 16.35 21.32
CA ARG A 64 9.96 16.96 21.22
C ARG A 64 9.94 18.31 21.92
N TYR A 65 9.68 19.39 21.18
CA TYR A 65 9.58 20.72 21.79
C TYR A 65 8.37 20.81 22.73
N THR A 66 7.23 20.27 22.31
CA THR A 66 6.09 19.90 23.16
C THR A 66 5.69 18.47 22.86
N GLU A 67 4.87 17.83 23.70
CA GLU A 67 4.41 16.45 23.45
C GLU A 67 3.83 16.26 22.04
N ALA A 68 3.19 17.29 21.48
CA ALA A 68 2.56 17.25 20.16
C ALA A 68 3.43 17.83 19.02
N PHE A 69 4.70 18.15 19.27
CA PHE A 69 5.62 18.72 18.29
C PHE A 69 7.02 18.10 18.36
N PRO A 70 7.29 17.01 17.62
CA PRO A 70 8.66 16.54 17.40
C PRO A 70 9.44 17.57 16.57
N ILE A 71 10.71 17.79 16.93
CA ILE A 71 11.56 18.80 16.29
C ILE A 71 12.90 18.25 15.79
N ALA A 72 13.45 17.22 16.44
CA ALA A 72 14.72 16.63 16.03
C ALA A 72 14.86 15.15 16.42
N VAL A 73 15.81 14.47 15.78
CA VAL A 73 16.23 13.10 16.13
C VAL A 73 17.71 13.06 16.49
N VAL A 74 18.09 12.17 17.40
CA VAL A 74 19.50 11.90 17.72
C VAL A 74 19.77 10.41 17.53
N GLU A 75 20.82 10.08 16.80
CA GLU A 75 21.39 8.75 16.67
C GLU A 75 22.67 8.68 17.50
N ALA A 76 22.75 7.70 18.41
CA ALA A 76 23.92 7.46 19.23
C ALA A 76 24.74 6.28 18.69
N LYS A 77 26.05 6.31 18.92
CA LYS A 77 26.96 5.18 18.67
C LYS A 77 27.74 4.85 19.95
N ALA A 78 28.37 3.67 19.96
CA ALA A 78 29.30 3.29 21.02
C ALA A 78 30.43 4.31 21.13
N GLU A 79 31.00 4.45 22.33
CA GLU A 79 32.00 5.50 22.63
C GLU A 79 33.27 5.41 21.76
N ASP A 80 33.62 4.20 21.32
CA ASP A 80 34.77 3.90 20.47
C ASP A 80 34.52 4.11 18.97
N LEU A 81 33.27 4.36 18.56
CA LEU A 81 32.91 4.61 17.18
C LEU A 81 32.87 6.12 16.87
N PRO A 82 33.29 6.55 15.66
CA PRO A 82 33.14 7.94 15.22
C PRO A 82 31.67 8.36 15.18
N ALA A 83 31.34 9.57 15.64
CA ALA A 83 29.96 10.07 15.61
C ALA A 83 29.36 10.11 14.20
N VAL A 84 30.19 10.41 13.18
CA VAL A 84 29.78 10.48 11.76
C VAL A 84 29.20 9.17 11.24
N ALA A 85 29.55 8.02 11.84
CA ALA A 85 29.00 6.72 11.45
C ALA A 85 27.47 6.64 11.64
N GLY A 86 26.89 7.45 12.53
CA GLY A 86 25.43 7.55 12.72
C GLY A 86 24.73 8.59 11.84
N LEU A 87 25.47 9.42 11.10
CA LEU A 87 24.90 10.61 10.46
C LEU A 87 23.88 10.29 9.36
N GLU A 88 24.18 9.37 8.44
CA GLU A 88 23.24 9.01 7.37
C GLU A 88 21.98 8.31 7.93
N GLN A 89 22.13 7.57 9.03
CA GLN A 89 21.00 6.98 9.74
C GLN A 89 20.12 8.05 10.40
N ALA A 90 20.73 9.04 11.08
CA ALA A 90 20.02 10.17 11.66
C ALA A 90 19.27 11.00 10.59
N LYS A 91 19.93 11.30 9.46
CA LYS A 91 19.31 11.98 8.32
C LYS A 91 18.11 11.21 7.76
N ARG A 92 18.25 9.88 7.61
CA ARG A 92 17.14 9.02 7.17
C ARG A 92 15.95 9.13 8.13
N TYR A 93 16.17 8.99 9.43
CA TYR A 93 15.09 9.11 10.43
C TYR A 93 14.44 10.49 10.45
N ALA A 94 15.22 11.55 10.28
CA ALA A 94 14.69 12.90 10.18
C ALA A 94 13.82 13.06 8.93
N ARG A 95 14.29 12.62 7.76
CA ARG A 95 13.51 12.64 6.50
C ARG A 95 12.21 11.83 6.62
N GLU A 96 12.27 10.61 7.17
CA GLU A 96 11.08 9.78 7.40
C GLU A 96 10.07 10.48 8.31
N ASN A 97 10.51 11.07 9.42
CA ASN A 97 9.64 11.81 10.36
C ASN A 97 9.30 13.24 9.88
N ASN A 98 9.80 13.63 8.70
CA ASN A 98 9.68 14.96 8.11
C ASN A 98 10.17 16.09 9.06
N LEU A 99 11.33 15.86 9.70
CA LEU A 99 12.01 16.76 10.63
C LEU A 99 13.24 17.39 9.97
N MET A 100 13.54 18.63 10.36
CA MET A 100 14.61 19.42 9.75
C MET A 100 15.92 19.41 10.54
N PHE A 101 15.97 18.75 11.69
CA PHE A 101 17.19 18.66 12.49
C PHE A 101 17.46 17.20 12.84
N ALA A 102 18.70 16.76 12.60
CA ALA A 102 19.18 15.44 12.99
C ALA A 102 20.56 15.55 13.63
N TYR A 103 20.84 14.69 14.60
CA TYR A 103 22.12 14.66 15.29
C TYR A 103 22.71 13.26 15.29
N ALA A 104 24.02 13.15 15.15
CA ALA A 104 24.77 11.92 15.39
C ALA A 104 25.84 12.16 16.46
N THR A 105 25.98 11.24 17.42
CA THR A 105 26.90 11.41 18.55
C THR A 105 27.44 10.09 19.09
N ASN A 106 28.64 10.12 19.65
CA ASN A 106 29.23 9.06 20.46
C ASN A 106 29.41 9.49 21.94
N GLY A 107 28.78 10.59 22.35
CA GLY A 107 28.88 11.18 23.68
C GLY A 107 29.99 12.21 23.85
N HIS A 108 30.97 12.28 22.95
CA HIS A 108 32.06 13.28 22.96
C HIS A 108 31.95 14.26 21.79
N GLU A 109 31.61 13.74 20.61
CA GLU A 109 31.38 14.50 19.39
C GLU A 109 29.87 14.61 19.12
N ILE A 110 29.42 15.76 18.63
CA ILE A 110 28.04 15.98 18.21
C ILE A 110 28.08 16.55 16.80
N ILE A 111 27.47 15.85 15.85
CA ILE A 111 27.34 16.30 14.47
C ILE A 111 25.88 16.61 14.21
N GLU A 112 25.57 17.85 13.82
CA GLU A 112 24.26 18.29 13.38
C GLU A 112 24.14 18.20 11.87
N TRP A 113 22.98 17.76 11.39
CA TRP A 113 22.48 18.03 10.05
C TRP A 113 21.29 19.00 10.15
N ASP A 114 21.38 20.11 9.42
CA ASP A 114 20.30 21.09 9.29
C ASP A 114 19.66 20.95 7.90
N GLY A 115 18.47 20.34 7.86
CA GLY A 115 17.70 20.08 6.65
C GLY A 115 17.14 21.32 5.96
N PHE A 116 17.13 22.50 6.59
CA PHE A 116 16.77 23.75 5.90
C PHE A 116 17.89 24.24 4.97
N THR A 117 19.14 23.97 5.34
CA THR A 117 20.34 24.36 4.55
C THR A 117 20.98 23.17 3.84
N ASP A 118 20.56 21.95 4.18
CA ASP A 118 21.18 20.68 3.84
C ASP A 118 22.68 20.61 4.16
N THR A 119 23.11 21.30 5.22
CA THR A 119 24.50 21.33 5.67
C THR A 119 24.71 20.51 6.95
N THR A 120 25.96 20.10 7.17
CA THR A 120 26.37 19.38 8.38
C THR A 120 27.46 20.15 9.10
N ARG A 121 27.42 20.18 10.43
CA ARG A 121 28.44 20.84 11.25
C ARG A 121 28.65 20.13 12.58
N GLU A 122 29.87 20.22 13.10
CA GLU A 122 30.18 19.79 14.46
C GLU A 122 29.75 20.85 15.47
N LEU A 123 29.16 20.38 16.57
CA LEU A 123 28.71 21.20 17.69
C LEU A 123 29.48 20.82 18.95
N LYS A 124 29.72 21.82 19.80
CA LYS A 124 30.30 21.60 21.14
C LYS A 124 29.26 21.06 22.13
N GLU A 125 28.01 21.48 21.98
CA GLU A 125 26.89 21.14 22.87
C GLU A 125 25.60 21.03 22.05
N PHE A 126 24.61 20.28 22.56
CA PHE A 126 23.29 20.20 21.93
C PHE A 126 22.57 21.56 22.00
N PRO A 127 21.84 21.96 20.93
CA PRO A 127 20.98 23.12 21.00
C PRO A 127 19.84 22.93 22.01
N SER A 128 19.42 24.03 22.63
CA SER A 128 18.28 24.02 23.55
C SER A 128 16.94 23.89 22.81
N PRO A 129 15.86 23.39 23.46
CA PRO A 129 14.53 23.32 22.84
C PRO A 129 14.05 24.65 22.25
N ASP A 130 14.25 25.77 22.98
CA ASP A 130 13.83 27.11 22.53
C ASP A 130 14.73 27.67 21.41
N GLU A 131 15.99 27.22 21.30
CA GLU A 131 16.85 27.56 20.17
C GLU A 131 16.39 26.86 18.89
N LEU A 132 16.12 25.54 18.95
CA LEU A 132 15.60 24.81 17.80
C LEU A 132 14.24 25.33 17.36
N TRP A 133 13.35 25.66 18.32
CA TRP A 133 12.07 26.27 18.01
C TRP A 133 12.23 27.60 17.27
N ARG A 134 13.13 28.48 17.73
CA ARG A 134 13.42 29.76 17.05
C ARG A 134 13.98 29.56 15.64
N ARG A 135 14.94 28.64 15.46
CA ARG A 135 15.48 28.30 14.13
C ARG A 135 14.38 27.78 13.21
N TRP A 136 13.49 26.95 13.74
CA TRP A 136 12.36 26.41 12.99
C TRP A 136 11.35 27.49 12.60
N GLU A 137 10.96 28.39 13.52
CA GLU A 137 10.07 29.52 13.23
C GLU A 137 10.66 30.47 12.18
N LEU A 138 11.96 30.78 12.28
CA LEU A 138 12.66 31.64 11.31
C LEU A 138 12.65 31.04 9.90
N ASN A 139 13.00 29.76 9.76
CA ASN A 139 13.07 29.11 8.45
C ASN A 139 11.69 28.79 7.87
N THR A 140 10.69 28.56 8.73
CA THR A 140 9.32 28.30 8.27
C THR A 140 8.49 29.57 8.07
N GLY A 141 8.91 30.74 8.55
CA GLY A 141 8.11 31.96 8.47
C GLY A 141 6.77 31.88 9.23
N VAL A 142 6.59 30.86 10.09
CA VAL A 142 5.42 30.73 10.94
C VAL A 142 5.68 31.52 12.22
N HIS A 143 5.00 32.65 12.38
CA HIS A 143 5.10 33.46 13.60
C HIS A 143 4.05 33.04 14.62
N SER A 144 4.48 32.61 15.81
CA SER A 144 3.58 32.53 16.96
C SER A 144 3.00 33.92 17.28
N PRO A 145 1.74 34.03 17.74
CA PRO A 145 1.20 35.31 18.18
C PRO A 145 2.13 35.89 19.25
N LYS A 146 2.76 37.03 18.94
CA LYS A 146 3.76 37.67 19.81
C LYS A 146 3.16 37.79 21.21
N ALA A 147 3.76 37.12 22.20
CA ALA A 147 3.58 37.50 23.58
C ALA A 147 4.00 38.98 23.67
N ALA A 148 3.05 39.86 24.00
CA ALA A 148 3.30 41.28 24.09
C ALA A 148 4.47 41.54 25.06
N GLY A 149 5.61 41.95 24.51
CA GLY A 149 6.79 42.47 25.22
C GLY A 149 7.55 41.46 26.09
N ARG A 150 8.81 41.21 25.73
CA ARG A 150 9.95 41.31 26.67
C ARG A 150 11.28 41.21 25.91
N THR A 151 12.15 42.17 26.19
CA THR A 151 13.55 42.27 25.78
C THR A 151 14.39 41.14 26.37
N ILE A 152 15.41 40.76 25.62
CA ILE A 152 16.39 39.70 25.87
C ILE A 152 17.29 40.13 27.04
N ALA A 153 16.94 39.79 28.28
CA ALA A 153 17.87 39.90 29.40
C ALA A 153 17.57 39.00 30.61
N GLU A 154 16.36 38.44 30.75
CA GLU A 154 16.00 37.70 31.97
C GLU A 154 15.34 36.36 31.66
N LEU A 155 16.17 35.33 31.41
CA LEU A 155 15.74 33.93 31.37
C LEU A 155 16.35 33.17 32.55
N ARG A 156 15.66 33.23 33.68
CA ARG A 156 15.65 32.12 34.65
C ARG A 156 14.43 31.23 34.36
N PRO A 157 14.52 29.91 34.56
CA PRO A 157 13.41 28.99 34.33
C PRO A 157 12.40 29.10 35.48
N LEU A 158 11.63 30.18 35.50
CA LEU A 158 10.39 30.26 36.25
C LEU A 158 9.26 30.02 35.26
N TYR A 159 8.37 29.08 35.58
CA TYR A 159 7.13 28.78 34.84
C TYR A 159 6.40 30.08 34.51
N ASN A 160 6.62 30.60 33.30
CA ASN A 160 5.98 31.83 32.87
C ASN A 160 4.62 31.46 32.29
N ALA A 161 3.56 31.67 33.07
CA ALA A 161 2.18 31.37 32.69
C ALA A 161 1.79 32.00 31.33
N ALA A 162 2.40 33.14 30.96
CA ALA A 162 2.20 33.77 29.67
C ALA A 162 2.79 32.96 28.51
N VAL A 163 3.96 32.34 28.69
CA VAL A 163 4.58 31.45 27.68
C VAL A 163 3.78 30.15 27.56
N ALA A 164 3.33 29.59 28.69
CA ALA A 164 2.45 28.41 28.67
C ALA A 164 1.12 28.69 27.95
N ALA A 165 0.50 29.86 28.21
CA ALA A 165 -0.72 30.28 27.52
C ALA A 165 -0.49 30.56 26.03
N ALA A 166 0.65 31.15 25.65
CA ALA A 166 1.00 31.36 24.25
C ALA A 166 1.22 30.03 23.51
N ARG A 167 1.88 29.05 24.15
CA ARG A 167 2.03 27.69 23.61
C ARG A 167 0.68 26.98 23.43
N GLN A 168 -0.25 27.13 24.38
CA GLN A 168 -1.61 26.59 24.24
C GLN A 168 -2.39 27.20 23.08
N ARG A 169 -2.14 28.47 22.75
CA ARG A 169 -2.80 29.17 21.62
C ARG A 169 -2.20 28.85 20.26
N ASN A 170 -0.99 28.30 20.21
CA ASN A 170 -0.37 27.88 18.96
C ASN A 170 -0.90 26.49 18.58
N PRO A 171 -1.62 26.35 17.45
CA PRO A 171 -2.20 25.06 17.07
C PRO A 171 -1.12 24.01 16.81
N LEU A 172 0.12 24.34 16.42
CA LEU A 172 1.21 23.36 16.28
C LEU A 172 1.59 22.72 17.61
N LEU A 173 1.60 23.54 18.67
CA LEU A 173 2.08 23.16 20.00
C LEU A 173 0.98 22.58 20.90
N HIS A 174 -0.29 22.85 20.57
CA HIS A 174 -1.43 22.35 21.31
C HIS A 174 -1.46 20.81 21.32
N PRO A 175 -1.77 20.17 22.47
CA PRO A 175 -1.88 18.71 22.57
C PRO A 175 -2.86 18.11 21.56
N TYR A 176 -2.59 16.88 21.13
CA TYR A 176 -3.55 16.08 20.38
C TYR A 176 -4.77 15.73 21.25
N ALA A 177 -5.86 15.28 20.63
CA ALA A 177 -6.98 14.73 21.38
C ALA A 177 -6.49 13.50 22.17
N PRO A 178 -6.73 13.45 23.49
CA PRO A 178 -6.19 12.41 24.35
C PRO A 178 -6.75 11.03 23.98
N SER A 179 -5.93 10.00 24.18
CA SER A 179 -6.28 8.60 23.87
C SER A 179 -7.55 8.12 24.56
N SER A 180 -7.88 8.67 25.74
CA SER A 180 -9.16 8.41 26.43
C SER A 180 -10.40 8.82 25.63
N LEU A 181 -10.33 9.91 24.85
CA LEU A 181 -11.42 10.38 24.00
C LEU A 181 -11.43 9.71 22.62
N THR A 182 -10.28 9.22 22.17
CA THR A 182 -10.09 8.61 20.85
C THR A 182 -10.04 7.07 20.88
N ARG A 183 -10.61 6.45 21.94
CA ARG A 183 -10.67 4.99 22.12
C ARG A 183 -9.29 4.30 22.03
N GLY A 184 -8.29 4.90 22.67
CA GLY A 184 -6.92 4.42 22.71
C GLY A 184 -6.06 4.80 21.49
N SER A 185 -6.60 5.57 20.53
CA SER A 185 -5.88 5.89 19.29
C SER A 185 -5.01 7.14 19.45
N GLU A 186 -3.73 7.03 19.14
CA GLU A 186 -2.79 8.16 19.06
C GLU A 186 -2.30 8.36 17.62
N PRO A 187 -1.93 9.59 17.21
CA PRO A 187 -1.33 9.83 15.90
C PRO A 187 -0.03 9.05 15.71
N ARG A 188 0.07 8.34 14.59
CA ARG A 188 1.33 7.74 14.13
C ARG A 188 2.27 8.81 13.59
N TYR A 189 3.55 8.50 13.46
CA TYR A 189 4.57 9.46 13.04
C TYR A 189 4.22 10.20 11.72
N PHE A 190 3.72 9.47 10.71
CA PHE A 190 3.31 10.06 9.43
C PHE A 190 2.03 10.90 9.55
N GLN A 191 1.16 10.60 10.51
CA GLN A 191 0.00 11.44 10.82
C GLN A 191 0.44 12.71 11.54
N GLU A 192 1.38 12.63 12.49
CA GLU A 192 1.99 13.82 13.11
C GLU A 192 2.62 14.74 12.05
N ALA A 193 3.34 14.16 11.08
CA ALA A 193 3.90 14.89 9.94
C ALA A 193 2.81 15.55 9.08
N ALA A 194 1.80 14.79 8.65
CA ALA A 194 0.68 15.33 7.86
C ALA A 194 -0.07 16.47 8.58
N ILE A 195 -0.31 16.32 9.89
CA ILE A 195 -0.96 17.34 10.71
C ILE A 195 -0.07 18.58 10.79
N ARG A 196 1.23 18.42 11.06
CA ARG A 196 2.19 19.53 11.13
C ARG A 196 2.25 20.29 9.82
N GLU A 197 2.44 19.60 8.69
CA GLU A 197 2.53 20.21 7.36
C GLU A 197 1.26 20.97 6.97
N THR A 198 0.10 20.45 7.36
CA THR A 198 -1.18 21.14 7.17
C THR A 198 -1.26 22.41 8.01
N LEU A 199 -0.94 22.31 9.31
CA LEU A 199 -1.03 23.44 10.23
C LEU A 199 -0.02 24.55 9.88
N VAL A 200 1.19 24.21 9.41
CA VAL A 200 2.17 25.18 8.90
C VAL A 200 1.58 26.02 7.78
N ARG A 201 0.95 25.37 6.79
CA ARG A 201 0.33 26.03 5.64
C ARG A 201 -0.85 26.91 6.06
N VAL A 202 -1.73 26.38 6.92
CA VAL A 202 -2.84 27.15 7.50
C VAL A 202 -2.33 28.41 8.22
N MET A 203 -1.28 28.28 9.03
CA MET A 203 -0.71 29.42 9.77
C MET A 203 0.01 30.43 8.87
N ARG A 204 0.46 30.02 7.68
CA ARG A 204 0.99 30.92 6.63
C ARG A 204 -0.13 31.59 5.81
N GLY A 205 -1.39 31.28 6.08
CA GLY A 205 -2.55 31.81 5.36
C GLY A 205 -2.91 31.06 4.08
N GLN A 206 -2.29 29.90 3.83
CA GLN A 206 -2.62 29.06 2.68
C GLN A 206 -4.03 28.48 2.83
N LYS A 207 -4.84 28.56 1.77
CA LYS A 207 -6.24 28.14 1.81
C LYS A 207 -6.55 26.86 1.03
N ARG A 208 -5.69 26.43 0.12
CA ARG A 208 -5.84 25.19 -0.65
C ARG A 208 -4.74 24.22 -0.25
N ILE A 209 -5.12 23.09 0.35
CA ILE A 209 -4.17 22.11 0.89
C ILE A 209 -4.63 20.69 0.52
N LEU A 210 -3.72 19.86 0.01
CA LEU A 210 -3.97 18.45 -0.29
C LEU A 210 -3.14 17.53 0.61
N LEU A 211 -3.76 16.46 1.11
CA LEU A 211 -3.08 15.32 1.72
C LEU A 211 -3.32 14.06 0.89
N THR A 212 -2.24 13.37 0.50
CA THR A 212 -2.33 12.13 -0.26
C THR A 212 -1.87 10.97 0.61
N MET A 213 -2.82 10.23 1.18
CA MET A 213 -2.55 9.17 2.17
C MET A 213 -3.28 7.88 1.79
N ALA A 214 -2.54 6.78 1.63
CA ALA A 214 -3.10 5.49 1.20
C ALA A 214 -4.30 5.02 2.07
N THR A 215 -5.21 4.25 1.48
CA THR A 215 -6.37 3.71 2.22
C THR A 215 -5.93 2.84 3.40
N GLY A 216 -6.59 3.01 4.55
CA GLY A 216 -6.26 2.29 5.79
C GLY A 216 -5.25 3.01 6.70
N THR A 217 -4.74 4.18 6.30
CA THR A 217 -3.75 4.96 7.06
C THR A 217 -4.38 5.98 8.05
N GLY A 218 -5.71 6.06 8.10
CA GLY A 218 -6.43 6.88 9.07
C GLY A 218 -6.67 8.34 8.67
N LYS A 219 -6.95 8.63 7.39
CA LYS A 219 -7.24 9.99 6.88
C LYS A 219 -8.23 10.78 7.73
N THR A 220 -9.38 10.17 8.06
CA THR A 220 -10.43 10.79 8.88
C THR A 220 -9.94 11.14 10.29
N PHE A 221 -9.08 10.30 10.88
CA PHE A 221 -8.48 10.57 12.19
C PHE A 221 -7.47 11.73 12.11
N THR A 222 -6.66 11.78 11.05
CA THR A 222 -5.76 12.91 10.76
C THR A 222 -6.54 14.23 10.65
N ALA A 223 -7.63 14.24 9.86
CA ALA A 223 -8.51 15.42 9.73
C ALA A 223 -9.12 15.86 11.06
N MET A 224 -9.60 14.91 11.86
CA MET A 224 -10.14 15.18 13.20
C MET A 224 -9.09 15.85 14.10
N GLN A 225 -7.85 15.36 14.10
CA GLN A 225 -6.76 15.95 14.90
C GLN A 225 -6.34 17.35 14.41
N ILE A 226 -6.39 17.61 13.11
CA ILE A 226 -6.16 18.96 12.55
C ILE A 226 -7.21 19.93 13.08
N VAL A 227 -8.50 19.57 12.96
CA VAL A 227 -9.60 20.40 13.47
C VAL A 227 -9.51 20.55 14.98
N TRP A 228 -9.13 19.49 15.70
CA TRP A 228 -8.98 19.51 17.15
C TRP A 228 -7.97 20.57 17.56
N LYS A 229 -6.79 20.56 16.94
CA LYS A 229 -5.72 21.52 17.23
C LYS A 229 -6.11 22.95 16.84
N LEU A 230 -6.82 23.16 15.73
CA LEU A 230 -7.30 24.49 15.31
C LEU A 230 -8.39 25.06 16.23
N VAL A 231 -9.33 24.23 16.69
CA VAL A 231 -10.45 24.63 17.54
C VAL A 231 -10.01 24.78 19.00
N LYS A 232 -9.35 23.76 19.58
CA LYS A 232 -9.04 23.71 21.01
C LYS A 232 -7.90 24.64 21.42
N SER A 233 -6.99 24.98 20.50
CA SER A 233 -6.04 26.09 20.72
C SER A 233 -6.69 27.47 20.71
N GLY A 234 -7.95 27.57 20.27
CA GLY A 234 -8.62 28.85 20.06
C GLY A 234 -8.09 29.63 18.85
N TRP A 235 -7.28 29.00 17.98
CA TRP A 235 -6.72 29.67 16.79
C TRP A 235 -7.83 30.19 15.88
N LEU A 236 -8.82 29.37 15.52
CA LEU A 236 -9.96 29.81 14.68
C LEU A 236 -10.75 30.95 15.33
N HIS A 237 -10.92 30.90 16.65
CA HIS A 237 -11.60 31.96 17.39
C HIS A 237 -10.86 33.29 17.32
N GLN A 238 -9.53 33.28 17.37
CA GLN A 238 -8.74 34.51 17.26
C GLN A 238 -8.83 35.14 15.87
N GLN A 239 -9.01 34.35 14.81
CA GLN A 239 -9.09 34.87 13.44
C GLN A 239 -10.42 35.60 13.16
N LYS A 240 -11.53 35.15 13.76
CA LYS A 240 -12.88 35.63 13.42
C LYS A 240 -13.71 36.16 14.61
N GLY A 241 -13.19 36.08 15.84
CA GLY A 241 -13.90 36.50 17.05
C GLY A 241 -15.10 35.62 17.42
N ARG A 242 -15.23 34.43 16.81
CA ARG A 242 -16.33 33.47 17.04
C ARG A 242 -15.82 32.03 17.02
N ALA A 243 -16.62 31.08 17.51
CA ALA A 243 -16.30 29.67 17.35
C ALA A 243 -16.09 29.31 15.87
N GLY A 244 -15.09 28.46 15.60
CA GLY A 244 -14.78 28.00 14.26
C GLY A 244 -15.90 27.13 13.72
N LYS A 245 -16.30 27.35 12.46
CA LYS A 245 -17.30 26.56 11.74
C LYS A 245 -16.61 25.66 10.73
N ILE A 246 -16.84 24.35 10.82
CA ILE A 246 -16.19 23.35 9.97
C ILE A 246 -17.25 22.58 9.19
N LEU A 247 -17.00 22.38 7.90
CA LEU A 247 -17.78 21.50 7.04
C LEU A 247 -16.93 20.28 6.63
N PHE A 248 -17.42 19.08 6.89
CA PHE A 248 -16.85 17.83 6.40
C PHE A 248 -17.73 17.27 5.28
N LEU A 249 -17.15 17.12 4.09
CA LEU A 249 -17.79 16.58 2.91
C LEU A 249 -17.22 15.20 2.59
N ALA A 250 -18.13 14.25 2.38
CA ALA A 250 -17.81 12.91 1.94
C ALA A 250 -18.58 12.56 0.65
N ASP A 251 -18.05 11.59 -0.09
CA ASP A 251 -18.69 11.07 -1.30
C ASP A 251 -19.97 10.28 -1.01
N ARG A 252 -20.00 9.54 0.11
CA ARG A 252 -21.08 8.60 0.46
C ARG A 252 -21.54 8.75 1.91
N GLU A 253 -22.80 8.41 2.17
CA GLU A 253 -23.39 8.49 3.52
C GLU A 253 -22.61 7.68 4.55
N VAL A 254 -22.13 6.48 4.17
CA VAL A 254 -21.34 5.61 5.06
C VAL A 254 -20.04 6.31 5.49
N LEU A 255 -19.36 7.00 4.57
CA LEU A 255 -18.13 7.75 4.88
C LEU A 255 -18.43 8.98 5.74
N ARG A 256 -19.51 9.72 5.43
CA ARG A 256 -19.98 10.84 6.27
C ARG A 256 -20.27 10.39 7.69
N ASN A 257 -20.97 9.27 7.87
CA ASN A 257 -21.32 8.74 9.19
C ASN A 257 -20.08 8.28 9.96
N GLN A 258 -19.09 7.67 9.28
CA GLN A 258 -17.79 7.34 9.88
C GLN A 258 -17.07 8.60 10.37
N ALA A 259 -17.05 9.67 9.56
CA ALA A 259 -16.47 10.95 9.96
C ALA A 259 -17.21 11.58 11.15
N TYR A 260 -18.54 11.62 11.13
CA TYR A 260 -19.34 12.11 12.25
C TYR A 260 -18.97 11.42 13.56
N ASN A 261 -18.82 10.09 13.53
CA ASN A 261 -18.43 9.30 14.70
C ASN A 261 -16.98 9.53 15.13
N ALA A 262 -16.05 9.66 14.18
CA ALA A 262 -14.65 9.96 14.46
C ALA A 262 -14.47 11.31 15.19
N PHE A 263 -15.37 12.27 14.94
CA PHE A 263 -15.40 13.58 15.59
C PHE A 263 -16.17 13.59 16.93
N SER A 264 -16.55 12.43 17.47
CA SER A 264 -17.12 12.33 18.82
C SER A 264 -16.29 12.96 19.95
N PRO A 265 -14.94 13.06 19.89
CA PRO A 265 -14.17 13.78 20.91
C PRO A 265 -14.55 15.26 21.12
N PHE A 266 -15.27 15.87 20.17
CA PHE A 266 -15.74 17.25 20.31
C PHE A 266 -17.02 17.38 21.15
N ALA A 267 -17.79 16.30 21.29
CA ALA A 267 -18.94 16.28 22.16
C ALA A 267 -18.50 16.36 23.62
N SER A 268 -19.26 17.07 24.43
CA SER A 268 -19.01 17.23 25.87
C SER A 268 -20.33 17.16 26.64
N ASP A 269 -20.25 17.11 27.97
CA ASP A 269 -21.44 17.14 28.84
C ASP A 269 -22.29 18.41 28.66
N HIS A 270 -21.70 19.47 28.10
CA HIS A 270 -22.38 20.74 27.82
C HIS A 270 -23.11 20.77 26.47
N GLY A 271 -23.02 19.72 25.64
CA GLY A 271 -23.71 19.60 24.36
C GLY A 271 -22.87 18.96 23.25
N ASP A 272 -23.55 18.58 22.17
CA ASP A 272 -22.94 18.04 20.95
C ASP A 272 -22.85 19.14 19.88
N PRO A 273 -21.64 19.64 19.54
CA PRO A 273 -21.46 20.70 18.54
C PRO A 273 -21.60 20.20 17.10
N ARG A 274 -21.90 18.90 16.88
CA ARG A 274 -21.98 18.27 15.56
C ARG A 274 -23.40 18.29 15.00
N PHE A 275 -23.50 18.53 13.70
CA PHE A 275 -24.74 18.52 12.94
C PHE A 275 -24.61 17.67 11.67
N MET A 276 -25.58 16.80 11.46
CA MET A 276 -25.67 15.98 10.25
C MET A 276 -26.55 16.67 9.21
N LEU A 277 -25.99 16.89 8.03
CA LEU A 277 -26.72 17.31 6.83
C LEU A 277 -27.21 16.06 6.11
N ASP A 278 -28.40 15.60 6.49
CA ASP A 278 -29.07 14.41 5.95
C ASP A 278 -30.46 14.70 5.37
N GLY A 279 -30.89 15.97 5.36
CA GLY A 279 -32.22 16.39 4.93
C GLY A 279 -33.37 15.99 5.87
N LYS A 280 -33.10 15.22 6.94
CA LYS A 280 -34.12 14.77 7.90
C LYS A 280 -34.34 15.81 8.99
N ARG A 281 -33.27 16.49 9.41
CA ARG A 281 -33.34 17.57 10.41
C ARG A 281 -33.43 18.92 9.73
N ARG A 282 -34.25 19.82 10.29
CA ARG A 282 -34.29 21.23 9.86
C ARG A 282 -32.91 21.84 10.04
N LEU A 283 -32.40 22.49 9.01
CA LEU A 283 -31.09 23.15 9.03
C LEU A 283 -31.00 24.14 10.21
N SER A 284 -29.92 24.02 10.99
CA SER A 284 -29.60 24.93 12.09
C SER A 284 -28.18 25.46 11.94
N LEU A 285 -28.03 26.78 12.02
CA LEU A 285 -26.74 27.48 11.91
C LEU A 285 -25.99 27.61 13.25
N GLN A 286 -26.51 27.01 14.33
CA GLN A 286 -25.95 27.14 15.67
C GLN A 286 -24.77 26.21 15.95
N TYR A 287 -24.70 25.07 15.25
CA TYR A 287 -23.66 24.05 15.43
C TYR A 287 -22.30 24.49 14.89
N ASP A 288 -21.23 23.85 15.32
CA ASP A 288 -19.86 24.20 14.90
C ASP A 288 -19.29 23.24 13.86
N LEU A 289 -19.72 21.98 13.88
CA LEU A 289 -19.21 20.92 13.02
C LEU A 289 -20.35 20.37 12.15
N TYR A 290 -20.25 20.51 10.84
CA TYR A 290 -21.26 20.07 9.88
C TYR A 290 -20.73 18.90 9.06
N PHE A 291 -21.54 17.86 8.90
CA PHE A 291 -21.18 16.66 8.14
C PHE A 291 -22.19 16.44 7.03
N GLY A 292 -21.76 16.43 5.78
CA GLY A 292 -22.63 16.28 4.62
C GLY A 292 -22.03 15.41 3.52
N ILE A 293 -22.89 15.05 2.57
CA ILE A 293 -22.44 14.50 1.29
C ILE A 293 -22.77 15.50 0.18
N TYR A 294 -22.01 15.47 -0.91
CA TYR A 294 -22.19 16.39 -2.03
C TYR A 294 -23.62 16.42 -2.57
N GLN A 295 -24.24 15.24 -2.70
CA GLN A 295 -25.62 15.10 -3.17
C GLN A 295 -26.62 15.86 -2.29
N THR A 296 -26.44 15.81 -0.96
CA THR A 296 -27.31 16.51 -0.01
C THR A 296 -27.10 18.02 -0.06
N LEU A 297 -25.85 18.49 -0.23
CA LEU A 297 -25.58 19.92 -0.36
C LEU A 297 -26.11 20.49 -1.68
N TRP A 298 -26.06 19.70 -2.75
CA TRP A 298 -26.56 20.06 -4.07
C TRP A 298 -28.08 19.96 -4.19
N ALA A 299 -28.74 19.28 -3.25
CA ALA A 299 -30.19 19.12 -3.27
C ALA A 299 -30.89 20.49 -3.22
N THR A 300 -31.87 20.65 -4.10
CA THR A 300 -32.66 21.86 -4.23
C THR A 300 -33.88 21.78 -3.32
N ASP A 301 -34.14 22.85 -2.57
CA ASP A 301 -35.35 23.00 -1.79
C ASP A 301 -36.58 23.32 -2.68
N PRO A 302 -37.82 23.31 -2.14
CA PRO A 302 -39.02 23.66 -2.90
C PRO A 302 -39.04 25.10 -3.45
N ARG A 303 -38.10 25.96 -3.03
CA ARG A 303 -37.96 27.35 -3.49
C ARG A 303 -36.89 27.49 -4.58
N GLY A 304 -36.32 26.37 -5.05
CA GLY A 304 -35.30 26.37 -6.09
C GLY A 304 -33.88 26.66 -5.59
N LYS A 305 -33.67 26.74 -4.27
CA LYS A 305 -32.37 27.06 -3.66
C LYS A 305 -31.66 25.81 -3.20
N ARG A 306 -30.37 25.66 -3.53
CA ARG A 306 -29.57 24.52 -3.09
C ARG A 306 -29.20 24.65 -1.62
N LEU A 307 -29.02 23.53 -0.93
CA LEU A 307 -28.76 23.53 0.51
C LEU A 307 -27.48 24.32 0.88
N PHE A 308 -26.41 24.21 0.09
CA PHE A 308 -25.17 24.96 0.37
C PHE A 308 -25.38 26.49 0.28
N GLU A 309 -26.25 26.96 -0.62
CA GLU A 309 -26.55 28.39 -0.80
C GLU A 309 -27.31 28.97 0.40
N GLN A 310 -27.92 28.11 1.24
CA GLN A 310 -28.59 28.54 2.48
C GLN A 310 -27.59 28.97 3.55
N PHE A 311 -26.32 28.58 3.43
CA PHE A 311 -25.24 29.07 4.25
C PHE A 311 -24.62 30.33 3.63
N PRO A 312 -24.28 31.35 4.44
CA PRO A 312 -23.45 32.47 3.97
C PRO A 312 -22.11 31.99 3.37
N HIS A 313 -21.58 32.73 2.39
CA HIS A 313 -20.31 32.42 1.72
C HIS A 313 -19.09 32.37 2.66
N ASP A 314 -19.13 33.12 3.77
CA ASP A 314 -18.10 33.21 4.79
C ASP A 314 -18.46 32.46 6.08
N PHE A 315 -19.46 31.56 6.01
CA PHE A 315 -19.93 30.83 7.17
C PHE A 315 -18.88 29.84 7.69
N PHE A 316 -18.32 29.01 6.80
CA PHE A 316 -17.32 28.02 7.17
C PHE A 316 -15.91 28.62 7.19
N ASP A 317 -15.14 28.25 8.20
CA ASP A 317 -13.72 28.60 8.32
C ASP A 317 -12.82 27.50 7.73
N VAL A 318 -13.28 26.25 7.79
CA VAL A 318 -12.60 25.08 7.21
C VAL A 318 -13.61 24.18 6.50
N VAL A 319 -13.30 23.79 5.26
CA VAL A 319 -14.01 22.77 4.48
C VAL A 319 -13.06 21.60 4.24
N ILE A 320 -13.46 20.41 4.70
CA ILE A 320 -12.69 19.18 4.55
C ILE A 320 -13.38 18.32 3.50
N VAL A 321 -12.61 17.85 2.53
CA VAL A 321 -13.10 17.04 1.41
C VAL A 321 -12.41 15.68 1.47
N ASP A 322 -13.15 14.64 1.85
CA ASP A 322 -12.67 13.26 1.79
C ASP A 322 -12.90 12.65 0.39
N GLU A 323 -11.98 11.79 -0.03
CA GLU A 323 -11.94 11.19 -1.38
C GLU A 323 -11.97 12.26 -2.50
N ALA A 324 -11.09 13.27 -2.38
CA ALA A 324 -11.04 14.47 -3.21
C ALA A 324 -10.90 14.26 -4.74
N HIS A 325 -10.63 13.03 -5.18
CA HIS A 325 -10.34 12.65 -6.57
C HIS A 325 -11.55 12.15 -7.37
N ARG A 326 -12.70 11.87 -6.74
CA ARG A 326 -13.81 11.12 -7.38
C ARG A 326 -14.75 11.94 -8.24
N SER A 327 -14.47 13.20 -8.45
CA SER A 327 -15.51 14.15 -8.77
C SER A 327 -15.10 15.08 -9.87
N GLY A 328 -15.93 15.03 -10.92
CA GLY A 328 -15.92 16.04 -11.95
C GLY A 328 -15.93 17.40 -11.27
N PHE A 329 -14.94 18.20 -11.63
CA PHE A 329 -14.66 19.55 -11.15
C PHE A 329 -15.80 20.56 -11.46
N GLY A 330 -17.02 20.09 -11.77
CA GLY A 330 -18.22 20.88 -12.00
C GLY A 330 -19.04 21.06 -10.73
N THR A 331 -19.79 20.03 -10.30
CA THR A 331 -20.74 20.16 -9.17
C THR A 331 -20.06 20.44 -7.82
N TRP A 332 -18.83 19.98 -7.62
CA TRP A 332 -18.08 20.28 -6.40
C TRP A 332 -17.53 21.69 -6.39
N LYS A 333 -17.11 22.15 -7.57
CA LYS A 333 -16.51 23.46 -7.71
C LYS A 333 -17.48 24.54 -7.27
N GLU A 334 -18.77 24.47 -7.59
CA GLU A 334 -19.70 25.50 -7.13
C GLU A 334 -19.86 25.53 -5.60
N ILE A 335 -19.81 24.37 -4.92
CA ILE A 335 -19.83 24.32 -3.45
C ILE A 335 -18.54 24.93 -2.87
N LEU A 336 -17.38 24.55 -3.44
CA LEU A 336 -16.09 25.06 -2.98
C LEU A 336 -15.93 26.55 -3.30
N ASP A 337 -16.33 27.00 -4.48
CA ASP A 337 -16.33 28.40 -4.89
C ASP A 337 -17.28 29.21 -4.00
N HIS A 338 -18.44 28.67 -3.63
CA HIS A 338 -19.34 29.32 -2.67
C HIS A 338 -18.67 29.56 -1.31
N PHE A 339 -17.84 28.64 -0.83
CA PHE A 339 -17.09 28.76 0.41
C PHE A 339 -15.63 29.16 0.22
N GLU A 340 -15.28 29.86 -0.86
CA GLU A 340 -13.88 30.14 -1.25
C GLU A 340 -13.03 30.80 -0.15
N SER A 341 -13.67 31.53 0.76
CA SER A 341 -13.00 32.25 1.83
C SER A 341 -12.39 31.31 2.89
N ALA A 342 -12.93 30.08 3.00
CA ALA A 342 -12.53 29.05 3.93
C ALA A 342 -11.21 28.36 3.53
N ILE A 343 -10.59 27.69 4.50
CA ILE A 343 -9.50 26.75 4.25
C ILE A 343 -10.10 25.46 3.69
N HIS A 344 -9.68 25.05 2.50
CA HIS A 344 -10.07 23.79 1.89
C HIS A 344 -8.97 22.76 2.05
N LEU A 345 -9.25 21.73 2.86
CA LEU A 345 -8.39 20.59 3.08
C LEU A 345 -8.93 19.39 2.29
N GLY A 346 -8.28 19.09 1.18
CA GLY A 346 -8.54 17.90 0.39
C GLY A 346 -7.77 16.69 0.94
N MET A 347 -8.39 15.52 0.95
CA MET A 347 -7.75 14.27 1.27
C MET A 347 -8.05 13.23 0.19
N THR A 348 -7.01 12.54 -0.29
CA THR A 348 -7.15 11.46 -1.26
C THR A 348 -6.27 10.28 -0.89
N ALA A 349 -6.68 9.08 -1.31
CA ALA A 349 -5.88 7.86 -1.20
C ALA A 349 -5.07 7.53 -2.45
N THR A 350 -5.26 8.29 -3.54
CA THR A 350 -4.66 8.01 -4.82
C THR A 350 -3.69 9.14 -5.22
N PRO A 351 -2.50 8.81 -5.72
CA PRO A 351 -1.57 9.81 -6.22
C PRO A 351 -2.17 10.53 -7.42
N ARG A 352 -1.46 11.55 -7.91
CA ARG A 352 -1.82 12.22 -9.17
C ARG A 352 -1.82 11.18 -10.31
N GLN A 353 -2.89 11.19 -11.09
CA GLN A 353 -3.22 10.35 -12.24
C GLN A 353 -3.96 11.25 -13.25
N ASP A 354 -4.06 10.82 -14.51
CA ASP A 354 -4.78 11.57 -15.54
C ASP A 354 -6.23 11.87 -15.15
N GLU A 355 -6.87 10.93 -14.43
CA GLU A 355 -8.26 11.04 -13.97
C GLU A 355 -8.48 12.06 -12.83
N ASN A 356 -7.44 12.51 -12.12
CA ASN A 356 -7.55 13.42 -10.96
C ASN A 356 -6.60 14.63 -11.03
N VAL A 357 -6.11 14.98 -12.23
CA VAL A 357 -5.21 16.12 -12.43
C VAL A 357 -5.81 17.41 -11.88
N ASP A 358 -7.11 17.63 -12.10
CA ASP A 358 -7.82 18.84 -11.64
C ASP A 358 -7.83 18.96 -10.11
N THR A 359 -7.93 17.83 -9.38
CA THR A 359 -7.85 17.82 -7.92
C THR A 359 -6.51 18.38 -7.44
N TYR A 360 -5.40 17.93 -8.05
CA TYR A 360 -4.07 18.44 -7.73
C TYR A 360 -3.90 19.89 -8.19
N ALA A 361 -4.45 20.26 -9.34
CA ALA A 361 -4.42 21.63 -9.83
C ALA A 361 -5.11 22.61 -8.86
N TYR A 362 -6.20 22.18 -8.21
CA TYR A 362 -6.92 23.01 -7.23
C TYR A 362 -6.25 23.07 -5.87
N PHE A 363 -6.07 21.90 -5.24
CA PHE A 363 -5.63 21.83 -3.85
C PHE A 363 -4.14 22.10 -3.69
N CYS A 364 -3.35 21.96 -4.75
CA CYS A 364 -1.92 22.28 -4.75
C CYS A 364 -1.62 23.60 -5.48
N ALA A 365 -2.63 24.41 -5.82
CA ALA A 365 -2.46 25.67 -6.53
C ALA A 365 -1.52 26.66 -5.81
N GLU A 366 -1.50 26.61 -4.48
CA GLU A 366 -0.69 27.48 -3.62
C GLU A 366 0.65 26.83 -3.22
N GLU A 367 0.92 25.60 -3.67
CA GLU A 367 2.18 24.90 -3.36
C GLU A 367 3.32 25.36 -4.27
N PRO A 368 4.58 25.29 -3.82
CA PRO A 368 5.73 25.60 -4.67
C PRO A 368 5.76 24.73 -5.93
N ALA A 369 6.06 25.36 -7.07
CA ALA A 369 6.25 24.67 -8.34
C ALA A 369 7.60 23.96 -8.36
N ILE A 370 7.60 22.65 -8.60
CA ILE A 370 8.81 21.83 -8.73
C ILE A 370 9.04 21.54 -10.21
N PRO A 371 10.19 21.91 -10.82
CA PRO A 371 10.49 21.54 -12.20
C PRO A 371 10.47 20.02 -12.36
N LEU A 372 9.75 19.50 -13.36
CA LEU A 372 9.74 18.07 -13.65
C LEU A 372 11.12 17.57 -14.09
N ASP A 373 11.87 18.44 -14.76
CA ASP A 373 13.26 18.25 -15.12
C ASP A 373 14.01 19.56 -14.84
N PRO A 374 14.94 19.60 -13.86
CA PRO A 374 15.72 20.79 -13.58
C PRO A 374 16.54 21.29 -14.78
N GLN A 375 16.82 20.42 -15.77
CA GLN A 375 17.61 20.74 -16.95
C GLN A 375 16.74 21.14 -18.15
N ASP A 376 15.44 20.84 -18.11
CA ASP A 376 14.51 21.14 -19.21
C ASP A 376 13.20 21.78 -18.68
N PRO A 377 13.14 23.12 -18.61
CA PRO A 377 11.95 23.86 -18.18
C PRO A 377 10.71 23.63 -19.06
N SER A 378 10.88 23.14 -20.30
CA SER A 378 9.76 22.91 -21.24
C SER A 378 8.89 21.71 -20.84
N LYS A 379 9.41 20.80 -20.00
CA LYS A 379 8.67 19.66 -19.45
C LYS A 379 7.65 20.05 -18.39
N GLY A 380 7.62 21.32 -17.97
CA GLY A 380 6.62 21.86 -17.06
C GLY A 380 6.97 21.68 -15.58
N VAL A 381 6.00 22.04 -14.74
CA VAL A 381 6.14 22.04 -13.27
C VAL A 381 5.10 21.15 -12.60
N LEU A 382 5.47 20.59 -11.46
CA LEU A 382 4.64 19.77 -10.62
C LEU A 382 4.42 20.47 -9.27
N HIS A 383 3.15 20.60 -8.90
CA HIS A 383 2.76 20.96 -7.54
C HIS A 383 2.45 19.67 -6.77
N GLN A 384 3.16 19.43 -5.68
CA GLN A 384 2.98 18.24 -4.84
C GLN A 384 1.97 18.50 -3.72
N ALA A 385 1.34 17.43 -3.24
CA ALA A 385 0.50 17.51 -2.05
C ALA A 385 1.34 17.92 -0.83
N ALA A 386 0.71 18.58 0.14
CA ALA A 386 1.36 19.07 1.35
C ALA A 386 2.08 17.96 2.14
N TYR A 387 1.53 16.74 2.09
CA TYR A 387 2.18 15.54 2.57
C TYR A 387 1.67 14.30 1.82
N THR A 388 2.56 13.33 1.62
CA THR A 388 2.26 12.09 0.90
C THR A 388 2.70 10.87 1.71
N TYR A 389 1.81 9.89 1.85
CA TYR A 389 2.10 8.61 2.49
C TYR A 389 1.49 7.46 1.68
N SER A 390 2.36 6.71 0.98
CA SER A 390 1.98 5.71 -0.02
C SER A 390 1.62 4.35 0.60
N LEU A 391 1.00 3.47 -0.21
CA LEU A 391 0.72 2.10 0.18
C LEU A 391 2.03 1.33 0.43
N SER A 392 3.02 1.55 -0.44
CA SER A 392 4.38 1.03 -0.33
C SER A 392 5.01 1.37 1.02
N GLN A 393 5.05 2.64 1.40
CA GLN A 393 5.59 3.08 2.68
C GLN A 393 4.82 2.44 3.85
N GLY A 394 3.48 2.41 3.77
CA GLY A 394 2.66 1.76 4.79
C GLY A 394 2.94 0.27 4.97
N ILE A 395 3.28 -0.45 3.90
CA ILE A 395 3.68 -1.86 3.95
C ILE A 395 5.08 -2.00 4.57
N GLU A 396 6.03 -1.17 4.14
CA GLU A 396 7.41 -1.15 4.66
C GLU A 396 7.48 -0.84 6.16
N ASP A 397 6.66 0.11 6.62
CA ASP A 397 6.59 0.44 8.03
C ASP A 397 5.88 -0.66 8.82
N GLY A 398 5.12 -1.54 8.15
CA GLY A 398 4.31 -2.58 8.79
C GLY A 398 2.99 -2.05 9.37
N PHE A 399 2.52 -0.89 8.91
CA PHE A 399 1.22 -0.33 9.27
C PHE A 399 0.09 -0.83 8.36
N LEU A 400 0.43 -1.28 7.16
CA LEU A 400 -0.45 -1.89 6.19
C LEU A 400 -0.03 -3.34 5.91
N ALA A 401 -1.02 -4.14 5.54
CA ALA A 401 -0.87 -5.53 5.17
C ALA A 401 -0.16 -5.65 3.82
N THR A 402 0.83 -6.53 3.75
CA THR A 402 1.45 -6.93 2.47
C THR A 402 0.49 -7.79 1.65
N TYR A 403 0.77 -8.02 0.36
CA TYR A 403 -0.10 -8.80 -0.51
C TYR A 403 0.62 -9.78 -1.45
N LYS A 404 -0.12 -10.81 -1.87
CA LYS A 404 0.29 -11.77 -2.92
C LYS A 404 -0.69 -11.69 -4.09
N VAL A 405 -0.17 -11.67 -5.32
CA VAL A 405 -0.99 -11.66 -6.54
C VAL A 405 -1.04 -13.07 -7.14
N HIS A 406 -2.26 -13.56 -7.39
CA HIS A 406 -2.56 -14.77 -8.15
C HIS A 406 -3.23 -14.34 -9.45
N ARG A 407 -2.48 -14.31 -10.54
CA ARG A 407 -3.01 -13.98 -11.87
C ARG A 407 -3.39 -15.27 -12.59
N VAL A 408 -4.61 -15.33 -13.07
CA VAL A 408 -5.18 -16.53 -13.69
C VAL A 408 -5.82 -16.14 -15.01
N LEU A 409 -5.45 -16.81 -16.10
CA LEU A 409 -6.06 -16.62 -17.42
C LEU A 409 -6.76 -17.89 -17.87
N THR A 410 -7.99 -17.74 -18.36
CA THR A 410 -8.69 -18.85 -19.03
C THR A 410 -8.19 -19.00 -20.46
N SER A 411 -8.44 -20.16 -21.08
CA SER A 411 -8.17 -20.38 -22.52
C SER A 411 -8.78 -19.29 -23.40
N ILE A 412 -10.02 -18.90 -23.10
CA ILE A 412 -10.74 -17.85 -23.85
C ILE A 412 -10.15 -16.46 -23.59
N ASP A 413 -9.70 -16.16 -22.37
CA ASP A 413 -9.06 -14.87 -22.06
C ASP A 413 -7.68 -14.72 -22.72
N LYS A 414 -7.00 -15.84 -23.00
CA LYS A 414 -5.70 -15.85 -23.67
C LYS A 414 -5.83 -15.76 -25.19
N ASP A 415 -6.67 -16.61 -25.78
CA ASP A 415 -6.73 -16.79 -27.24
C ASP A 415 -7.80 -15.92 -27.92
N GLY A 416 -8.69 -15.31 -27.13
CA GLY A 416 -9.90 -14.66 -27.61
C GLY A 416 -11.02 -15.67 -27.94
N LEU A 417 -12.26 -15.19 -27.94
CA LEU A 417 -13.41 -15.95 -28.40
C LEU A 417 -13.63 -15.71 -29.89
N HIS A 418 -13.49 -16.77 -30.69
CA HIS A 418 -13.73 -16.76 -32.13
C HIS A 418 -15.07 -17.44 -32.43
N ILE A 419 -16.05 -16.72 -32.98
CA ILE A 419 -17.42 -17.20 -33.16
C ILE A 419 -17.50 -18.41 -34.09
N SER A 420 -16.76 -18.40 -35.21
CA SER A 420 -16.69 -19.54 -36.13
C SER A 420 -16.23 -20.83 -35.44
N ARG A 421 -15.14 -20.75 -34.68
CA ARG A 421 -14.55 -21.90 -33.96
C ARG A 421 -15.48 -22.48 -32.91
N VAL A 422 -16.19 -21.64 -32.15
CA VAL A 422 -17.07 -22.13 -31.09
C VAL A 422 -18.35 -22.76 -31.63
N LEU A 423 -18.88 -22.26 -32.76
CA LEU A 423 -19.99 -22.89 -33.47
C LEU A 423 -19.60 -24.28 -34.00
N GLU A 424 -18.39 -24.44 -34.56
CA GLU A 424 -17.84 -25.74 -34.97
C GLU A 424 -17.71 -26.72 -33.79
N GLN A 425 -17.44 -26.21 -32.60
CA GLN A 425 -17.35 -26.98 -31.36
C GLN A 425 -18.72 -27.28 -30.71
N GLY A 426 -19.83 -26.84 -31.33
CA GLY A 426 -21.18 -27.08 -30.84
C GLY A 426 -21.68 -26.09 -29.78
N ALA A 427 -21.05 -24.92 -29.66
CA ALA A 427 -21.53 -23.86 -28.77
C ALA A 427 -22.83 -23.24 -29.30
N GLU A 428 -23.73 -22.87 -28.38
CA GLU A 428 -24.97 -22.19 -28.70
C GLU A 428 -24.76 -20.67 -28.56
N VAL A 429 -24.92 -19.92 -29.66
CA VAL A 429 -24.80 -18.46 -29.69
C VAL A 429 -26.20 -17.85 -29.79
N ILE A 430 -26.67 -17.24 -28.70
CA ILE A 430 -27.95 -16.56 -28.62
C ILE A 430 -27.71 -15.08 -28.90
N VAL A 431 -28.20 -14.62 -30.06
CA VAL A 431 -28.04 -13.24 -30.55
C VAL A 431 -29.38 -12.50 -30.42
N PRO A 432 -29.44 -11.38 -29.70
CA PRO A 432 -30.62 -10.51 -29.69
C PRO A 432 -30.93 -9.90 -31.07
N GLU A 433 -32.19 -9.59 -31.36
CA GLU A 433 -32.68 -9.21 -32.71
C GLU A 433 -31.90 -8.06 -33.38
N ASP A 434 -31.34 -7.13 -32.61
CA ASP A 434 -30.60 -5.95 -33.09
C ASP A 434 -29.07 -6.01 -32.86
N ALA A 435 -28.53 -7.12 -32.35
CA ALA A 435 -27.12 -7.22 -31.97
C ALA A 435 -26.20 -7.55 -33.16
N LYS A 436 -25.11 -6.78 -33.34
CA LYS A 436 -24.08 -7.05 -34.35
C LYS A 436 -23.02 -8.01 -33.80
N VAL A 437 -22.95 -9.20 -34.36
CA VAL A 437 -21.93 -10.21 -34.03
C VAL A 437 -20.61 -9.87 -34.73
N ARG A 438 -19.50 -9.91 -33.98
CA ARG A 438 -18.13 -9.83 -34.49
C ARG A 438 -17.53 -11.23 -34.56
N GLU A 439 -16.51 -11.43 -35.39
CA GLU A 439 -15.80 -12.71 -35.44
C GLU A 439 -15.00 -12.97 -34.17
N GLU A 440 -14.36 -11.93 -33.63
CA GLU A 440 -13.47 -12.03 -32.47
C GLU A 440 -13.95 -11.15 -31.31
N TYR A 441 -13.94 -11.72 -30.11
CA TYR A 441 -14.18 -11.03 -28.84
C TYR A 441 -13.06 -11.31 -27.85
N TYR A 442 -12.59 -10.28 -27.16
CA TYR A 442 -11.54 -10.35 -26.15
C TYR A 442 -12.06 -10.01 -24.76
N THR A 443 -11.25 -10.16 -23.71
CA THR A 443 -11.65 -9.95 -22.30
C THR A 443 -12.48 -8.68 -22.03
N PRO A 444 -12.14 -7.49 -22.57
CA PRO A 444 -12.95 -6.29 -22.35
C PRO A 444 -14.38 -6.37 -22.94
N ASN A 445 -14.59 -7.19 -23.97
CA ASN A 445 -15.89 -7.39 -24.59
C ASN A 445 -16.79 -8.33 -23.77
N PHE A 446 -16.19 -9.23 -22.98
CA PHE A 446 -16.90 -10.22 -22.13
C PHE A 446 -17.72 -9.58 -21.00
N GLU A 447 -17.69 -8.25 -20.90
CA GLU A 447 -18.36 -7.47 -19.86
C GLU A 447 -19.42 -6.52 -20.39
N ARG A 448 -19.40 -6.27 -21.70
CA ARG A 448 -20.20 -5.21 -22.33
C ARG A 448 -21.03 -5.72 -23.50
N GLU A 449 -20.52 -6.73 -24.19
CA GLU A 449 -21.06 -7.19 -25.47
C GLU A 449 -21.49 -8.66 -25.39
N ILE A 450 -20.78 -9.50 -24.62
CA ILE A 450 -21.00 -10.95 -24.61
C ILE A 450 -20.93 -11.54 -23.20
N ARG A 451 -21.90 -12.37 -22.85
CA ARG A 451 -21.97 -13.13 -21.59
C ARG A 451 -21.56 -14.58 -21.82
N LEU A 452 -20.67 -15.07 -20.98
CA LEU A 452 -20.06 -16.41 -21.08
C LEU A 452 -20.30 -17.21 -19.78
N PRO A 453 -21.47 -17.85 -19.59
CA PRO A 453 -21.77 -18.59 -18.36
C PRO A 453 -20.78 -19.71 -18.04
N ASP A 454 -20.29 -20.43 -19.06
CA ASP A 454 -19.30 -21.51 -18.88
C ASP A 454 -17.95 -20.99 -18.40
N ARG A 455 -17.57 -19.78 -18.82
CA ARG A 455 -16.40 -19.07 -18.28
C ARG A 455 -16.63 -18.78 -16.80
N THR A 456 -17.76 -18.18 -16.42
CA THR A 456 -18.09 -17.89 -15.02
C THR A 456 -18.06 -19.16 -14.15
N HIS A 457 -18.63 -20.27 -14.62
CA HIS A 457 -18.60 -21.54 -13.89
C HIS A 457 -17.17 -22.06 -13.68
N THR A 458 -16.33 -21.96 -14.71
CA THR A 458 -14.91 -22.35 -14.64
C THR A 458 -14.15 -21.48 -13.65
N LEU A 459 -14.36 -20.15 -13.67
CA LEU A 459 -13.77 -19.22 -12.73
C LEU A 459 -14.20 -19.50 -11.28
N VAL A 460 -15.49 -19.81 -11.05
CA VAL A 460 -16.00 -20.13 -9.71
C VAL A 460 -15.45 -21.46 -9.19
N LYS A 461 -15.38 -22.49 -10.02
CA LYS A 461 -14.75 -23.77 -9.64
C LYS A 461 -13.28 -23.58 -9.25
N HIS A 462 -12.54 -22.80 -10.05
CA HIS A 462 -11.16 -22.47 -9.75
C HIS A 462 -11.04 -21.68 -8.44
N LEU A 463 -11.87 -20.64 -8.27
CA LEU A 463 -11.91 -19.85 -7.03
C LEU A 463 -12.24 -20.73 -5.82
N ALA A 464 -13.21 -21.64 -5.92
CA ALA A 464 -13.56 -22.55 -4.84
C ALA A 464 -12.40 -23.47 -4.46
N LYS A 465 -11.64 -24.00 -5.43
CA LYS A 465 -10.40 -24.75 -5.19
C LYS A 465 -9.40 -23.90 -4.40
N LEU A 466 -9.13 -22.67 -4.82
CA LEU A 466 -8.23 -21.75 -4.13
C LEU A 466 -8.69 -21.43 -2.70
N LEU A 467 -9.98 -21.13 -2.51
CA LEU A 467 -10.53 -20.80 -1.19
C LEU A 467 -10.47 -21.99 -0.22
N ARG A 468 -10.70 -23.22 -0.69
CA ARG A 468 -10.50 -24.44 0.11
C ARG A 468 -9.04 -24.60 0.54
N GLN A 469 -8.09 -24.31 -0.36
CA GLN A 469 -6.66 -24.38 -0.06
C GLN A 469 -6.20 -23.27 0.90
N PHE A 470 -6.67 -22.04 0.70
CA PHE A 470 -6.25 -20.89 1.51
C PHE A 470 -6.88 -20.87 2.89
N GLY A 471 -8.10 -21.39 3.02
CA GLY A 471 -8.92 -21.34 4.22
C GLY A 471 -10.37 -21.02 3.86
N PRO A 472 -11.31 -21.97 3.98
CA PRO A 472 -12.68 -21.80 3.48
C PRO A 472 -13.48 -20.74 4.23
N LEU A 473 -13.02 -20.25 5.39
CA LEU A 473 -13.68 -19.19 6.16
C LEU A 473 -13.00 -17.82 6.02
N HIS A 474 -12.03 -17.70 5.11
CA HIS A 474 -11.34 -16.43 4.88
C HIS A 474 -12.25 -15.45 4.14
N LYS A 475 -12.59 -14.34 4.81
CA LYS A 475 -13.44 -13.29 4.23
C LYS A 475 -12.90 -12.83 2.87
N THR A 476 -13.76 -12.86 1.86
CA THR A 476 -13.42 -12.66 0.46
C THR A 476 -14.37 -11.67 -0.19
N MET A 477 -13.83 -10.69 -0.92
CA MET A 477 -14.62 -9.78 -1.77
C MET A 477 -14.44 -10.16 -3.23
N VAL A 478 -15.53 -10.31 -3.97
CA VAL A 478 -15.50 -10.61 -5.40
C VAL A 478 -16.15 -9.47 -6.18
N PHE A 479 -15.37 -8.87 -7.08
CA PHE A 479 -15.81 -7.77 -7.94
C PHE A 479 -16.25 -8.34 -9.30
N CYS A 480 -17.56 -8.36 -9.50
CA CYS A 480 -18.24 -8.88 -10.68
C CYS A 480 -18.62 -7.75 -11.64
N VAL A 481 -18.89 -8.11 -12.90
CA VAL A 481 -19.23 -7.17 -13.98
C VAL A 481 -20.46 -6.33 -13.63
N ASP A 482 -21.54 -7.00 -13.24
CA ASP A 482 -22.83 -6.41 -12.92
C ASP A 482 -23.53 -7.17 -11.78
N VAL A 483 -24.76 -6.77 -11.50
CA VAL A 483 -25.61 -7.29 -10.42
C VAL A 483 -26.02 -8.74 -10.68
N GLU A 484 -26.34 -9.10 -11.91
CA GLU A 484 -26.72 -10.48 -12.26
C GLU A 484 -25.54 -11.42 -12.14
N HIS A 485 -24.37 -11.00 -12.62
CA HIS A 485 -23.13 -11.74 -12.48
C HIS A 485 -22.75 -11.90 -11.00
N ALA A 486 -22.94 -10.87 -10.16
CA ALA A 486 -22.71 -10.98 -8.72
C ALA A 486 -23.62 -12.03 -8.05
N ARG A 487 -24.91 -12.07 -8.43
CA ARG A 487 -25.88 -13.08 -7.94
C ARG A 487 -25.51 -14.48 -8.43
N GLU A 488 -25.13 -14.62 -9.69
CA GLU A 488 -24.73 -15.88 -10.28
C GLU A 488 -23.50 -16.47 -9.60
N VAL A 489 -22.45 -15.66 -9.38
CA VAL A 489 -21.23 -16.08 -8.68
C VAL A 489 -21.53 -16.48 -7.23
N ALA A 490 -22.35 -15.71 -6.51
CA ALA A 490 -22.75 -16.06 -5.14
C ALA A 490 -23.48 -17.41 -5.09
N ARG A 491 -24.44 -17.64 -6.00
CA ARG A 491 -25.17 -18.90 -6.11
C ARG A 491 -24.24 -20.08 -6.38
N LEU A 492 -23.33 -19.95 -7.34
CA LEU A 492 -22.38 -21.01 -7.68
C LEU A 492 -21.40 -21.31 -6.53
N LEU A 493 -20.92 -20.28 -5.83
CA LEU A 493 -20.07 -20.48 -4.65
C LEU A 493 -20.82 -21.16 -3.50
N ASN A 494 -22.09 -20.81 -3.26
CA ASN A 494 -22.90 -21.49 -2.25
C ASN A 494 -23.05 -22.99 -2.56
N ASN A 495 -23.19 -23.36 -3.84
CA ASN A 495 -23.23 -24.77 -4.24
C ASN A 495 -21.90 -25.48 -3.96
N GLU A 496 -20.77 -24.86 -4.30
CA GLU A 496 -19.44 -25.41 -4.06
C GLU A 496 -19.11 -25.61 -2.56
N PHE A 497 -19.72 -24.80 -1.68
CA PHE A 497 -19.46 -24.82 -0.23
C PHE A 497 -20.63 -25.35 0.61
N ALA A 498 -21.67 -25.93 -0.02
CA ALA A 498 -22.84 -26.46 0.66
C ALA A 498 -22.49 -27.52 1.72
N SER A 499 -21.43 -28.30 1.50
CA SER A 499 -20.95 -29.34 2.42
C SER A 499 -20.43 -28.80 3.76
N LEU A 500 -20.15 -27.50 3.88
CA LEU A 500 -19.70 -26.91 5.14
C LEU A 500 -20.83 -26.73 6.17
N GLY A 501 -22.10 -26.87 5.76
CA GLY A 501 -23.25 -26.74 6.67
C GLY A 501 -23.46 -25.33 7.21
N LEU A 502 -22.90 -24.30 6.58
CA LEU A 502 -22.99 -22.89 6.99
C LEU A 502 -24.27 -22.19 6.50
N GLY A 503 -25.19 -22.94 5.89
CA GLY A 503 -26.43 -22.42 5.29
C GLY A 503 -26.23 -21.76 3.92
N HIS A 504 -27.29 -21.09 3.43
CA HIS A 504 -27.31 -20.41 2.12
C HIS A 504 -26.56 -19.07 2.10
N ASP A 505 -26.05 -18.61 3.25
CA ASP A 505 -25.42 -17.30 3.44
C ASP A 505 -23.87 -17.37 3.42
N TYR A 506 -23.27 -18.44 2.89
CA TYR A 506 -21.81 -18.51 2.76
C TYR A 506 -21.29 -17.40 1.82
N ALA A 507 -21.89 -17.29 0.64
CA ALA A 507 -21.66 -16.23 -0.34
C ALA A 507 -22.93 -15.42 -0.56
N VAL A 508 -22.85 -14.10 -0.46
CA VAL A 508 -24.01 -13.19 -0.59
C VAL A 508 -23.73 -12.05 -1.57
N PRO A 509 -24.70 -11.65 -2.41
CA PRO A 509 -24.58 -10.49 -3.27
C PRO A 509 -24.87 -9.20 -2.50
N ILE A 510 -23.85 -8.36 -2.31
CA ILE A 510 -24.00 -7.01 -1.76
C ILE A 510 -24.08 -6.02 -2.91
N VAL A 511 -25.30 -5.82 -3.39
CA VAL A 511 -25.68 -4.97 -4.53
C VAL A 511 -26.90 -4.10 -4.17
N SER A 512 -27.09 -3.00 -4.89
CA SER A 512 -28.06 -1.95 -4.53
C SER A 512 -29.50 -2.45 -4.54
N GLU A 513 -29.78 -3.39 -5.44
CA GLU A 513 -31.09 -3.97 -5.74
C GLU A 513 -31.61 -4.86 -4.60
N GLU A 514 -30.75 -5.34 -3.70
CA GLU A 514 -31.15 -6.13 -2.52
C GLU A 514 -31.62 -5.26 -1.35
N GLY A 515 -31.55 -3.93 -1.48
CA GLY A 515 -32.10 -2.97 -0.52
C GLY A 515 -31.60 -3.17 0.92
N GLU A 516 -32.52 -3.26 1.88
CA GLU A 516 -32.20 -3.46 3.30
C GLU A 516 -31.41 -4.74 3.58
N GLN A 517 -31.63 -5.79 2.79
CA GLN A 517 -30.96 -7.08 2.99
C GLN A 517 -29.46 -6.97 2.69
N ALA A 518 -29.08 -6.25 1.62
CA ALA A 518 -27.66 -5.95 1.35
C ALA A 518 -27.01 -5.21 2.52
N GLN A 519 -27.70 -4.25 3.15
CA GLN A 519 -27.16 -3.55 4.31
C GLN A 519 -26.97 -4.48 5.52
N ARG A 520 -27.90 -5.41 5.74
CA ARG A 520 -27.76 -6.43 6.82
C ARG A 520 -26.57 -7.34 6.57
N TRP A 521 -26.44 -7.88 5.36
CA TRP A 521 -25.30 -8.71 4.96
C TRP A 521 -23.98 -7.93 5.05
N LEU A 522 -23.97 -6.67 4.63
CA LEU A 522 -22.80 -5.80 4.74
C LEU A 522 -22.37 -5.63 6.20
N ASN A 523 -23.30 -5.29 7.09
CA ASN A 523 -23.01 -5.13 8.52
C ASN A 523 -22.45 -6.43 9.13
N GLN A 524 -23.02 -7.59 8.78
CA GLN A 524 -22.51 -8.90 9.21
C GLN A 524 -21.14 -9.23 8.60
N PHE A 525 -20.92 -8.84 7.34
CA PHE A 525 -19.64 -9.05 6.65
C PHE A 525 -18.52 -8.20 7.24
N GLN A 526 -18.82 -6.99 7.70
CA GLN A 526 -17.86 -6.10 8.36
C GLN A 526 -17.47 -6.56 9.76
N ASP A 527 -18.37 -7.25 10.46
CA ASP A 527 -18.14 -7.81 11.78
C ASP A 527 -17.12 -8.96 11.72
N SER A 528 -15.97 -8.79 12.37
CA SER A 528 -14.86 -9.75 12.34
C SER A 528 -15.13 -11.01 13.17
N ASP A 529 -16.08 -10.95 14.12
CA ASP A 529 -16.47 -12.08 14.96
C ASP A 529 -17.48 -13.00 14.25
N ARG A 530 -18.15 -12.49 13.21
CA ARG A 530 -19.13 -13.24 12.42
C ARG A 530 -18.44 -14.17 11.42
N LYS A 531 -18.81 -15.45 11.47
CA LYS A 531 -18.35 -16.50 10.54
C LYS A 531 -18.98 -16.39 9.15
N THR A 532 -20.19 -15.86 9.05
CA THR A 532 -20.91 -15.66 7.79
C THR A 532 -21.49 -14.25 7.71
N PRO A 533 -21.61 -13.66 6.51
CA PRO A 533 -21.14 -14.19 5.23
C PRO A 533 -19.61 -14.24 5.11
N VAL A 534 -19.09 -15.22 4.35
CA VAL A 534 -17.65 -15.38 4.09
C VAL A 534 -17.27 -14.71 2.77
N VAL A 535 -18.10 -14.83 1.75
CA VAL A 535 -17.87 -14.22 0.44
C VAL A 535 -18.92 -13.14 0.18
N ALA A 536 -18.46 -11.94 -0.14
CA ALA A 536 -19.32 -10.86 -0.58
C ALA A 536 -19.06 -10.59 -2.08
N THR A 537 -20.04 -10.87 -2.93
CA THR A 537 -19.97 -10.54 -4.36
C THR A 537 -20.61 -9.16 -4.59
N THR A 538 -20.04 -8.36 -5.49
CA THR A 538 -20.54 -7.01 -5.77
C THR A 538 -20.20 -6.57 -7.18
N ALA A 539 -21.01 -5.66 -7.75
CA ALA A 539 -20.62 -4.90 -8.93
C ALA A 539 -19.79 -3.66 -8.55
N GLU A 540 -20.34 -2.83 -7.66
CA GLU A 540 -19.74 -1.54 -7.29
C GLU A 540 -19.86 -1.16 -5.81
N LEU A 541 -20.85 -1.67 -5.06
CA LEU A 541 -21.11 -1.17 -3.69
C LEU A 541 -19.91 -1.29 -2.76
N LEU A 542 -19.17 -2.40 -2.84
CA LEU A 542 -17.99 -2.61 -1.98
C LEU A 542 -16.74 -1.89 -2.48
N SER A 543 -16.79 -1.15 -3.60
CA SER A 543 -15.63 -0.44 -4.14
C SER A 543 -15.21 0.78 -3.32
N THR A 544 -16.16 1.40 -2.61
CA THR A 544 -15.97 2.62 -1.79
C THR A 544 -16.74 2.54 -0.48
N GLY A 545 -16.19 3.13 0.60
CA GLY A 545 -16.92 3.30 1.86
C GLY A 545 -17.05 2.11 2.80
N VAL A 546 -16.70 0.89 2.38
CA VAL A 546 -16.76 -0.31 3.23
C VAL A 546 -15.43 -0.56 3.96
N ASP A 547 -15.50 -0.92 5.24
CA ASP A 547 -14.36 -1.29 6.08
C ASP A 547 -14.50 -2.74 6.58
N VAL A 548 -13.64 -3.64 6.09
CA VAL A 548 -13.57 -5.05 6.52
C VAL A 548 -12.11 -5.41 6.81
N PRO A 549 -11.59 -5.10 8.01
CA PRO A 549 -10.21 -5.39 8.37
C PRO A 549 -9.83 -6.86 8.17
N ALA A 550 -10.74 -7.79 8.49
CA ALA A 550 -10.53 -9.24 8.35
C ALA A 550 -10.51 -9.79 6.89
N CYS A 551 -10.74 -8.95 5.87
CA CYS A 551 -10.78 -9.38 4.46
C CYS A 551 -9.41 -9.89 4.00
N ARG A 552 -9.31 -11.15 3.57
CA ARG A 552 -8.04 -11.80 3.19
C ARG A 552 -7.89 -12.01 1.69
N ASN A 553 -8.97 -11.97 0.92
CA ASN A 553 -8.93 -12.20 -0.52
C ASN A 553 -9.74 -11.13 -1.24
N ILE A 554 -9.14 -10.49 -2.24
CA ILE A 554 -9.76 -9.58 -3.19
C ILE A 554 -9.74 -10.26 -4.55
N VAL A 555 -10.90 -10.48 -5.15
CA VAL A 555 -11.05 -11.22 -6.39
C VAL A 555 -11.58 -10.31 -7.49
N PHE A 556 -10.87 -10.19 -8.60
CA PHE A 556 -11.32 -9.49 -9.79
C PHE A 556 -11.87 -10.48 -10.81
N MET A 557 -13.19 -10.45 -11.02
CA MET A 557 -13.90 -11.11 -12.13
C MET A 557 -14.43 -10.10 -13.14
N LYS A 558 -14.03 -8.83 -12.99
CA LYS A 558 -14.30 -7.74 -13.92
C LYS A 558 -13.02 -6.97 -14.24
N THR A 559 -12.93 -6.38 -15.42
CA THR A 559 -11.85 -5.51 -15.85
C THR A 559 -12.01 -4.20 -15.12
N ILE A 560 -10.87 -3.68 -14.66
CA ILE A 560 -10.79 -2.34 -14.07
C ILE A 560 -9.97 -1.51 -15.03
N SER A 561 -10.52 -0.39 -15.49
CA SER A 561 -9.81 0.58 -16.32
C SER A 561 -9.21 1.72 -15.49
N SER A 562 -9.92 2.15 -14.44
CA SER A 562 -9.50 3.27 -13.59
C SER A 562 -8.44 2.83 -12.56
N PRO A 563 -7.23 3.40 -12.59
CA PRO A 563 -6.21 3.18 -11.56
C PRO A 563 -6.70 3.61 -10.18
N ILE A 564 -7.53 4.65 -10.12
CA ILE A 564 -8.12 5.16 -8.89
C ILE A 564 -9.02 4.11 -8.24
N LEU A 565 -9.97 3.56 -9.03
CA LEU A 565 -10.89 2.53 -8.55
C LEU A 565 -10.12 1.28 -8.10
N PHE A 566 -9.11 0.87 -8.88
CA PHE A 566 -8.25 -0.27 -8.55
C PHE A 566 -7.57 -0.08 -7.18
N LYS A 567 -6.92 1.07 -6.96
CA LYS A 567 -6.25 1.41 -5.69
C LYS A 567 -7.20 1.45 -4.51
N GLN A 568 -8.42 1.97 -4.70
CA GLN A 568 -9.46 1.96 -3.67
C GLN A 568 -9.95 0.55 -3.32
N ILE A 569 -10.00 -0.36 -4.29
CA ILE A 569 -10.36 -1.76 -4.06
C ILE A 569 -9.25 -2.46 -3.28
N ILE A 570 -8.00 -2.45 -3.77
CA ILE A 570 -6.88 -3.15 -3.09
C ILE A 570 -6.61 -2.57 -1.70
N GLY A 571 -6.83 -1.26 -1.50
CA GLY A 571 -6.71 -0.59 -0.21
C GLY A 571 -7.69 -1.06 0.86
N ARG A 572 -8.69 -1.88 0.51
CA ARG A 572 -9.57 -2.56 1.48
C ARG A 572 -8.90 -3.78 2.09
N GLY A 573 -8.05 -4.44 1.31
CA GLY A 573 -7.24 -5.57 1.75
C GLY A 573 -6.03 -5.15 2.58
N SER A 574 -5.55 -3.91 2.41
CA SER A 574 -4.33 -3.42 3.07
C SER A 574 -4.44 -3.19 4.58
N ARG A 575 -5.63 -3.32 5.19
CA ARG A 575 -5.77 -3.15 6.65
C ARG A 575 -5.26 -4.39 7.39
N LEU A 576 -4.45 -4.17 8.42
CA LEU A 576 -4.08 -5.21 9.37
C LEU A 576 -5.24 -5.49 10.32
N ASP A 577 -5.39 -6.75 10.73
CA ASP A 577 -6.33 -7.15 11.77
C ASP A 577 -5.69 -8.19 12.69
N PRO A 578 -5.06 -7.73 13.79
CA PRO A 578 -4.43 -8.61 14.77
C PRO A 578 -5.41 -9.57 15.43
N ALA A 579 -6.69 -9.20 15.58
CA ALA A 579 -7.69 -10.03 16.27
C ALA A 579 -7.96 -11.32 15.49
N THR A 580 -8.03 -11.24 14.17
CA THR A 580 -8.13 -12.45 13.32
C THR A 580 -6.78 -13.00 12.89
N GLY A 581 -5.66 -12.39 13.26
CA GLY A 581 -4.32 -12.76 12.81
C GLY A 581 -4.04 -12.43 11.34
N LYS A 582 -4.82 -11.52 10.74
CA LYS A 582 -4.58 -11.06 9.38
C LYS A 582 -3.47 -10.02 9.34
N LEU A 583 -2.36 -10.41 8.71
CA LEU A 583 -1.20 -9.56 8.48
C LEU A 583 -0.91 -9.30 7.00
N TRP A 584 -1.56 -10.03 6.11
CA TRP A 584 -1.41 -9.95 4.66
C TRP A 584 -2.71 -10.37 3.96
N PHE A 585 -2.83 -10.10 2.67
CA PHE A 585 -4.00 -10.49 1.86
C PHE A 585 -3.60 -10.96 0.44
N ARG A 586 -4.54 -11.55 -0.27
CA ARG A 586 -4.37 -12.05 -1.64
C ARG A 586 -5.19 -11.21 -2.61
N ILE A 587 -4.61 -10.95 -3.78
CA ILE A 587 -5.31 -10.44 -4.96
C ILE A 587 -5.40 -11.60 -5.94
N ILE A 588 -6.61 -12.03 -6.28
CA ILE A 588 -6.88 -13.06 -7.28
C ILE A 588 -7.44 -12.35 -8.50
N ASP A 589 -6.71 -12.40 -9.61
CA ASP A 589 -6.96 -11.57 -10.77
C ASP A 589 -7.23 -12.44 -12.01
N TYR A 590 -8.51 -12.51 -12.41
CA TYR A 590 -8.97 -13.22 -13.60
C TYR A 590 -9.07 -12.32 -14.85
N THR A 591 -8.81 -11.02 -14.71
CA THR A 591 -9.09 -10.02 -15.77
C THR A 591 -7.89 -9.13 -16.07
N ASN A 592 -6.72 -9.46 -15.52
CA ASN A 592 -5.50 -8.68 -15.61
C ASN A 592 -5.64 -7.26 -15.02
N ALA A 593 -6.49 -7.06 -14.00
CA ALA A 593 -6.62 -5.78 -13.28
C ALA A 593 -5.30 -5.32 -12.63
N THR A 594 -4.44 -6.27 -12.25
CA THR A 594 -3.15 -6.03 -11.59
C THR A 594 -2.11 -5.30 -12.43
N ARG A 595 -2.34 -5.15 -13.75
CA ARG A 595 -1.57 -4.23 -14.62
C ARG A 595 -1.60 -2.77 -14.14
N LEU A 596 -2.57 -2.40 -13.31
CA LEU A 596 -2.74 -1.06 -12.74
C LEU A 596 -1.92 -0.82 -11.46
N LEU A 597 -1.10 -1.78 -11.03
CA LEU A 597 -0.16 -1.60 -9.93
C LEU A 597 0.94 -0.61 -10.32
N ASP A 598 1.09 0.43 -9.51
CA ASP A 598 2.14 1.44 -9.64
C ASP A 598 3.36 1.03 -8.80
N PRO A 599 4.53 0.79 -9.42
CA PRO A 599 5.74 0.40 -8.69
C PRO A 599 6.21 1.40 -7.63
N ARG A 600 5.89 2.68 -7.75
CA ARG A 600 6.30 3.73 -6.79
C ARG A 600 5.30 3.88 -5.65
N TRP A 601 4.02 3.63 -5.90
CA TRP A 601 2.96 3.84 -4.91
C TRP A 601 2.56 2.55 -4.19
N ASP A 602 2.39 1.45 -4.93
CA ASP A 602 1.80 0.20 -4.43
C ASP A 602 2.85 -0.79 -3.96
N CYS A 603 4.04 -0.77 -4.56
CA CYS A 603 5.07 -1.78 -4.35
C CYS A 603 6.16 -1.29 -3.38
N PRO A 604 6.58 -2.11 -2.40
CA PRO A 604 7.73 -1.82 -1.53
C PRO A 604 8.97 -1.46 -2.36
N THR A 605 9.74 -0.46 -1.90
CA THR A 605 10.83 0.16 -2.64
C THR A 605 11.83 -0.86 -3.19
N ARG A 606 12.16 -0.65 -4.46
CA ARG A 606 13.27 -1.28 -5.17
C ARG A 606 14.39 -0.24 -5.27
N PRO A 607 15.68 -0.62 -5.27
CA PRO A 607 16.72 0.24 -5.81
C PRO A 607 16.40 0.54 -7.29
N VAL A 608 16.41 1.82 -7.65
CA VAL A 608 16.11 2.29 -9.01
C VAL A 608 17.19 1.79 -9.96
N GLN A 609 16.80 0.98 -10.95
CA GLN A 609 17.64 0.77 -12.14
C GLN A 609 17.37 1.90 -13.13
N VAL A 610 18.43 2.59 -13.53
CA VAL A 610 18.40 3.62 -14.58
C VAL A 610 18.10 2.93 -15.90
N ALA A 611 16.99 3.30 -16.54
CA ALA A 611 16.70 2.87 -17.91
C ALA A 611 17.68 3.55 -18.89
N PRO A 612 18.10 2.87 -19.98
CA PRO A 612 18.97 3.47 -20.98
C PRO A 612 18.28 4.61 -21.76
N ASP A 613 19.11 5.54 -22.25
CA ASP A 613 18.75 6.80 -22.90
C ASP A 613 17.97 6.61 -24.23
N PRO A 614 16.71 7.08 -24.34
CA PRO A 614 15.86 6.92 -25.52
C PRO A 614 15.95 8.08 -26.54
N ASN A 615 17.04 8.87 -26.56
CA ASN A 615 17.11 10.13 -27.32
C ASN A 615 17.42 10.03 -28.84
N ALA A 616 17.08 8.95 -29.53
CA ALA A 616 17.07 8.95 -31.01
C ALA A 616 15.65 9.26 -31.54
N GLN A 617 15.39 10.52 -31.92
CA GLN A 617 14.10 11.01 -32.42
C GLN A 617 14.16 11.33 -33.94
N THR A 618 14.01 10.31 -34.79
CA THR A 618 14.13 10.49 -36.25
C THR A 618 13.02 9.81 -37.09
N GLY A 619 11.98 9.27 -36.46
CA GLY A 619 10.86 8.59 -37.15
C GLY A 619 9.83 9.55 -37.75
N ILE A 620 9.23 9.19 -38.89
CA ILE A 620 8.13 9.93 -39.55
C ILE A 620 6.94 8.99 -39.76
N ALA A 621 5.72 9.44 -39.44
CA ALA A 621 4.49 8.71 -39.71
C ALA A 621 3.45 9.60 -40.40
N GLN A 622 2.83 9.14 -41.47
CA GLN A 622 1.83 9.91 -42.23
C GLN A 622 0.73 9.00 -42.77
N GLY A 623 -0.41 9.56 -43.19
CA GLY A 623 -1.48 8.74 -43.78
C GLY A 623 -2.79 9.48 -43.96
N THR A 624 -3.85 8.77 -44.36
CA THR A 624 -5.19 9.34 -44.61
C THR A 624 -6.26 8.74 -43.70
N VAL A 625 -7.21 9.56 -43.26
CA VAL A 625 -8.39 9.12 -42.51
C VAL A 625 -9.62 9.18 -43.41
N ARG A 626 -10.30 8.04 -43.56
CA ARG A 626 -11.44 7.85 -44.46
C ARG A 626 -12.66 7.32 -43.71
N LEU A 627 -13.83 7.47 -44.33
CA LEU A 627 -15.07 6.90 -43.85
C LEU A 627 -15.11 5.40 -44.16
N ALA A 628 -15.42 4.56 -43.17
CA ALA A 628 -15.57 3.13 -43.41
C ALA A 628 -16.71 2.86 -44.41
N LYS A 629 -16.43 2.06 -45.46
CA LYS A 629 -17.36 1.68 -46.54
C LYS A 629 -17.72 2.79 -47.54
N SER A 630 -17.03 3.94 -47.55
CA SER A 630 -17.04 4.88 -48.68
C SER A 630 -15.65 5.49 -48.91
N SER A 631 -15.32 5.87 -50.14
CA SER A 631 -14.02 6.48 -50.44
C SER A 631 -13.88 7.93 -49.93
N ASN A 632 -14.83 8.43 -49.13
CA ASN A 632 -14.85 9.81 -48.67
C ASN A 632 -13.85 10.03 -47.54
N VAL A 633 -13.05 11.11 -47.66
CA VAL A 633 -12.07 11.52 -46.65
C VAL A 633 -12.75 12.24 -45.48
N ILE A 634 -12.20 12.11 -44.28
CA ILE A 634 -12.69 12.79 -43.07
C ILE A 634 -11.75 13.96 -42.76
N GLN A 635 -12.21 15.18 -43.05
CA GLN A 635 -11.53 16.42 -42.68
C GLN A 635 -11.78 16.74 -41.20
N GLY A 636 -10.74 17.15 -40.47
CA GLY A 636 -10.85 17.53 -39.06
C GLY A 636 -10.88 16.35 -38.06
N ALA A 637 -10.46 15.15 -38.47
CA ALA A 637 -10.25 14.04 -37.56
C ALA A 637 -8.98 14.27 -36.73
N SER A 638 -9.08 14.08 -35.42
CA SER A 638 -8.01 14.23 -34.45
C SER A 638 -7.13 12.98 -34.44
N VAL A 639 -5.87 13.10 -34.87
CA VAL A 639 -4.87 12.03 -34.85
C VAL A 639 -3.82 12.35 -33.80
N ALA A 640 -3.49 11.40 -32.93
CA ALA A 640 -2.45 11.52 -31.91
C ALA A 640 -1.54 10.28 -31.89
N VAL A 641 -0.27 10.45 -31.58
CA VAL A 641 0.72 9.38 -31.44
C VAL A 641 1.02 9.17 -29.96
N MET A 642 1.02 7.92 -29.51
CA MET A 642 1.40 7.49 -28.17
C MET A 642 2.69 6.68 -28.29
N ALA A 643 3.81 7.27 -27.91
CA ALA A 643 5.12 6.62 -27.95
C ALA A 643 5.55 6.01 -26.61
N GLY A 644 4.74 6.19 -25.56
CA GLY A 644 4.95 5.63 -24.23
C GLY A 644 3.84 6.04 -23.27
N PRO A 645 3.90 5.61 -22.00
CA PRO A 645 2.85 5.86 -21.00
C PRO A 645 2.52 7.35 -20.79
N ASN A 646 3.49 8.25 -21.02
CA ASN A 646 3.36 9.70 -20.84
C ASN A 646 3.87 10.52 -22.04
N ASP A 647 4.10 9.89 -23.20
CA ASP A 647 4.57 10.58 -24.42
C ASP A 647 3.48 10.53 -25.48
N GLN A 648 2.56 11.51 -25.40
CA GLN A 648 1.51 11.75 -26.39
C GLN A 648 1.89 12.95 -27.26
N ARG A 649 1.92 12.76 -28.58
CA ARG A 649 2.17 13.82 -29.56
C ARG A 649 0.92 14.06 -30.40
N GLY A 650 0.56 15.32 -30.59
CA GLY A 650 -0.73 15.73 -31.15
C GLY A 650 -1.78 15.98 -30.06
N PRO A 651 -3.07 16.14 -30.41
CA PRO A 651 -3.64 15.79 -31.69
C PRO A 651 -3.36 16.80 -32.80
N ILE A 652 -3.07 16.29 -33.99
CA ILE A 652 -3.17 17.08 -35.22
C ILE A 652 -4.51 16.76 -35.90
N LEU A 653 -5.12 17.76 -36.52
CA LEU A 653 -6.35 17.57 -37.28
C LEU A 653 -6.00 17.22 -38.72
N THR A 654 -6.73 16.27 -39.31
CA THR A 654 -6.60 15.96 -40.73
C THR A 654 -6.99 17.15 -41.60
N ASP A 655 -6.26 17.34 -42.70
CA ASP A 655 -6.47 18.44 -43.66
C ASP A 655 -7.70 18.22 -44.57
N GLU A 656 -7.90 19.11 -45.56
CA GLU A 656 -8.98 19.04 -46.57
C GLU A 656 -8.99 17.73 -47.38
N ASN A 657 -7.86 17.01 -47.43
CA ASN A 657 -7.70 15.73 -48.10
C ASN A 657 -7.71 14.54 -47.12
N GLY A 658 -8.03 14.79 -45.84
CA GLY A 658 -8.03 13.78 -44.78
C GLY A 658 -6.64 13.30 -44.36
N GLN A 659 -5.57 14.01 -44.71
CA GLN A 659 -4.19 13.59 -44.45
C GLN A 659 -3.67 14.07 -43.10
N TYR A 660 -2.77 13.29 -42.50
CA TYR A 660 -2.03 13.64 -41.28
C TYR A 660 -0.56 13.26 -41.42
N ARG A 661 0.33 13.98 -40.71
CA ARG A 661 1.78 13.73 -40.71
C ARG A 661 2.43 14.13 -39.38
N PHE A 662 3.24 13.23 -38.83
CA PHE A 662 4.04 13.40 -37.63
C PHE A 662 5.52 13.20 -37.95
N GLU A 663 6.37 14.07 -37.39
CA GLU A 663 7.83 14.05 -37.55
C GLU A 663 8.52 13.99 -36.17
N ASN A 664 9.81 13.62 -36.16
CA ASN A 664 10.64 13.47 -34.95
C ASN A 664 10.16 12.40 -33.96
N LEU A 665 9.48 11.34 -34.41
CA LEU A 665 8.99 10.27 -33.54
C LEU A 665 10.16 9.41 -33.00
N PRO A 666 10.06 8.88 -31.77
CA PRO A 666 11.08 8.00 -31.21
C PRO A 666 11.11 6.67 -31.97
N VAL A 667 12.32 6.15 -32.21
CA VAL A 667 12.53 4.88 -32.90
C VAL A 667 12.03 3.72 -32.04
N GLY A 668 11.14 2.88 -32.60
CA GLY A 668 10.53 1.76 -31.88
C GLY A 668 9.01 1.64 -32.11
N GLU A 669 8.37 0.80 -31.29
CA GLU A 669 6.93 0.55 -31.34
C GLU A 669 6.15 1.71 -30.70
N ILE A 670 5.32 2.36 -31.51
CA ILE A 670 4.46 3.48 -31.11
C ILE A 670 3.03 3.20 -31.57
N SER A 671 2.03 3.81 -30.93
CA SER A 671 0.63 3.65 -31.35
C SER A 671 0.01 4.95 -31.82
N ILE A 672 -0.68 4.92 -32.96
CA ILE A 672 -1.39 6.06 -33.51
C ILE A 672 -2.88 5.88 -33.22
N VAL A 673 -3.49 6.90 -32.63
CA VAL A 673 -4.90 6.96 -32.24
C VAL A 673 -5.61 8.00 -33.10
N VAL A 674 -6.74 7.62 -33.69
CA VAL A 674 -7.59 8.51 -34.49
C VAL A 674 -8.98 8.61 -33.87
N TYR A 675 -9.47 9.84 -33.75
CA TYR A 675 -10.78 10.18 -33.22
C TYR A 675 -11.48 11.23 -34.09
N ALA A 676 -12.78 11.07 -34.33
CA ALA A 676 -13.63 12.11 -34.90
C ALA A 676 -14.99 12.13 -34.17
N PRO A 677 -15.63 13.31 -33.98
CA PRO A 677 -16.93 13.41 -33.34
C PRO A 677 -17.97 12.54 -34.05
N ARG A 678 -18.73 11.73 -33.30
CA ARG A 678 -19.72 10.76 -33.81
C ARG A 678 -19.13 9.54 -34.55
N PHE A 679 -17.83 9.26 -34.41
CA PHE A 679 -17.17 8.05 -34.95
C PHE A 679 -16.46 7.22 -33.86
N ASN A 680 -16.38 5.90 -34.06
CA ASN A 680 -15.64 4.99 -33.20
C ASN A 680 -14.14 5.30 -33.27
N ARG A 681 -13.50 5.48 -32.13
CA ARG A 681 -12.03 5.65 -32.02
C ARG A 681 -11.32 4.43 -32.61
N GLN A 682 -10.27 4.66 -33.39
CA GLN A 682 -9.35 3.61 -33.86
C GLN A 682 -7.93 3.83 -33.32
N GLN A 683 -7.20 2.72 -33.14
CA GLN A 683 -5.80 2.73 -32.72
C GLN A 683 -5.05 1.62 -33.46
N LYS A 684 -3.84 1.92 -33.93
CA LYS A 684 -2.94 0.95 -34.58
C LYS A 684 -1.51 1.14 -34.06
N HIS A 685 -0.78 0.04 -33.92
CA HIS A 685 0.64 0.06 -33.53
C HIS A 685 1.51 0.04 -34.79
N ILE A 686 2.57 0.84 -34.81
CA ILE A 686 3.57 0.86 -35.87
C ILE A 686 4.96 0.82 -35.26
N ASN A 687 5.91 0.23 -35.99
CA ASN A 687 7.31 0.28 -35.61
C ASN A 687 8.01 1.30 -36.51
N THR A 688 8.54 2.37 -35.92
CA THR A 688 9.20 3.45 -36.67
C THR A 688 10.71 3.21 -36.74
N GLN A 689 11.28 3.43 -37.93
CA GLN A 689 12.72 3.34 -38.19
C GLN A 689 13.28 4.71 -38.55
N ASP A 690 14.60 4.87 -38.45
CA ASP A 690 15.29 6.12 -38.71
C ASP A 690 14.97 6.67 -40.12
N SER A 691 14.43 7.88 -40.16
CA SER A 691 14.26 8.71 -41.36
C SER A 691 13.41 8.09 -42.49
N THR A 692 12.64 7.03 -42.22
CA THR A 692 11.76 6.37 -43.20
C THR A 692 10.29 6.65 -42.87
N PRO A 693 9.53 7.35 -43.74
CA PRO A 693 8.12 7.64 -43.48
C PRO A 693 7.26 6.39 -43.58
N VAL A 694 6.56 6.05 -42.49
CA VAL A 694 5.58 4.97 -42.46
C VAL A 694 4.20 5.53 -42.83
N THR A 695 3.60 5.01 -43.91
CA THR A 695 2.26 5.42 -44.35
C THR A 695 1.18 4.52 -43.74
N LEU A 696 0.19 5.10 -43.05
CA LEU A 696 -0.86 4.36 -42.37
C LEU A 696 -2.24 5.00 -42.53
N ASP A 697 -3.13 4.32 -43.25
CA ASP A 697 -4.50 4.78 -43.42
C ASP A 697 -5.45 4.25 -42.32
N PHE A 698 -6.43 5.07 -41.96
CA PHE A 698 -7.46 4.78 -40.96
C PHE A 698 -8.86 4.87 -41.56
N GLU A 699 -9.72 3.92 -41.20
CA GLU A 699 -11.14 3.94 -41.58
C GLU A 699 -12.01 4.07 -40.33
N LEU A 700 -12.73 5.19 -40.19
CA LEU A 700 -13.60 5.44 -39.05
C LEU A 700 -15.06 5.07 -39.37
N SER A 701 -15.71 4.34 -38.47
CA SER A 701 -17.14 3.98 -38.56
C SER A 701 -17.98 4.85 -37.62
N PRO A 702 -19.20 5.29 -38.01
CA PRO A 702 -20.08 6.08 -37.14
C PRO A 702 -20.44 5.36 -35.83
N ILE A 703 -20.55 6.12 -34.74
CA ILE A 703 -21.04 5.61 -33.44
C ILE A 703 -22.54 5.31 -33.59
N GLN A 704 -22.90 4.03 -33.58
CA GLN A 704 -24.28 3.60 -33.41
C GLN A 704 -24.58 3.49 -31.91
N GLN A 705 -25.61 4.20 -31.44
CA GLN A 705 -26.21 3.91 -30.13
C GLN A 705 -26.96 2.60 -30.22
N SER A 706 -26.38 1.53 -29.65
CA SER A 706 -27.06 0.26 -29.44
C SER A 706 -27.58 0.23 -28.01
N GLY A 707 -28.87 -0.07 -27.85
CA GLY A 707 -29.44 -0.44 -26.55
C GLY A 707 -28.75 -1.70 -26.03
N ARG A 708 -28.57 -1.78 -24.71
CA ARG A 708 -28.02 -2.96 -24.04
C ARG A 708 -28.84 -4.21 -24.38
N GLN A 709 -28.28 -5.10 -25.19
CA GLN A 709 -28.66 -6.51 -25.24
C GLN A 709 -27.40 -7.35 -25.47
N GLU A 710 -27.10 -8.23 -24.53
CA GLU A 710 -25.87 -9.02 -24.49
C GLU A 710 -26.02 -10.30 -25.32
N ILE A 711 -25.01 -10.62 -26.15
CA ILE A 711 -24.91 -11.92 -26.81
C ILE A 711 -24.60 -12.96 -25.74
N VAL A 712 -25.31 -14.09 -25.70
CA VAL A 712 -25.02 -15.16 -24.73
C VAL A 712 -24.47 -16.37 -25.47
N VAL A 713 -23.30 -16.84 -25.07
CA VAL A 713 -22.70 -18.06 -25.64
C VAL A 713 -22.62 -19.14 -24.58
N LYS A 714 -23.24 -20.29 -24.86
CA LYS A 714 -23.32 -21.46 -23.95
C LYS A 714 -22.66 -22.69 -24.58
N ASN A 715 -22.39 -23.68 -23.75
CA ASN A 715 -21.74 -24.95 -24.10
C ASN A 715 -20.30 -24.78 -24.59
N LEU A 716 -19.58 -23.81 -24.02
CA LEU A 716 -18.16 -23.58 -24.30
C LEU A 716 -17.27 -24.49 -23.46
N GLN A 717 -16.22 -25.03 -24.08
CA GLN A 717 -15.14 -25.68 -23.33
C GLN A 717 -14.12 -24.63 -22.85
N VAL A 718 -14.21 -24.26 -21.58
CA VAL A 718 -13.30 -23.30 -20.94
C VAL A 718 -12.39 -24.02 -19.95
N THR A 719 -11.09 -23.77 -20.03
CA THR A 719 -10.09 -24.29 -19.09
C THR A 719 -9.21 -23.16 -18.55
N ILE A 720 -8.48 -23.42 -17.47
CA ILE A 720 -7.43 -22.51 -16.98
C ILE A 720 -6.18 -22.75 -17.83
N ALA A 721 -5.74 -21.73 -18.57
CA ALA A 721 -4.61 -21.81 -19.49
C ALA A 721 -3.28 -21.41 -18.83
N GLU A 722 -3.32 -20.38 -17.98
CA GLU A 722 -2.13 -19.90 -17.26
C GLU A 722 -2.48 -19.53 -15.81
N GLU A 723 -1.61 -19.91 -14.89
CA GLU A 723 -1.67 -19.50 -13.48
C GLU A 723 -0.28 -19.00 -13.06
N ALA A 724 -0.15 -17.70 -12.85
CA ALA A 724 1.05 -17.06 -12.34
C ALA A 724 0.83 -16.64 -10.89
N THR A 725 1.64 -17.18 -9.99
CA THR A 725 1.49 -16.99 -8.53
C THR A 725 2.44 -15.93 -7.96
N PHE A 726 3.38 -15.41 -8.76
CA PHE A 726 4.47 -14.57 -8.26
C PHE A 726 4.66 -13.28 -9.05
N LEU A 727 4.53 -12.16 -8.33
CA LEU A 727 5.28 -10.95 -8.63
C LEU A 727 6.55 -11.00 -7.79
N VAL A 728 7.65 -11.37 -8.44
CA VAL A 728 8.98 -11.37 -7.84
C VAL A 728 9.36 -9.93 -7.50
N ALA A 729 9.82 -9.70 -6.26
CA ALA A 729 10.48 -8.45 -5.92
C ALA A 729 11.73 -8.31 -6.82
N GLY A 730 11.70 -7.37 -7.77
CA GLY A 730 12.83 -7.09 -8.68
C GLY A 730 12.61 -7.38 -10.17
N LEU A 731 11.46 -7.93 -10.58
CA LEU A 731 11.10 -8.03 -12.01
C LEU A 731 9.96 -7.06 -12.35
N ASN A 732 10.10 -6.37 -13.48
CA ASN A 732 9.04 -5.49 -14.02
C ASN A 732 7.91 -6.29 -14.69
N GLU A 733 8.08 -7.61 -14.83
CA GLU A 733 7.09 -8.52 -15.41
C GLU A 733 6.86 -9.73 -14.49
N PRO A 734 5.60 -10.22 -14.39
CA PRO A 734 5.30 -11.46 -13.69
C PRO A 734 5.94 -12.64 -14.44
N LEU A 735 6.66 -13.50 -13.72
CA LEU A 735 7.17 -14.75 -14.29
C LEU A 735 6.08 -15.83 -14.20
N THR A 736 5.96 -16.65 -15.25
CA THR A 736 5.26 -17.93 -15.14
C THR A 736 5.96 -18.84 -14.13
N LEU A 737 5.26 -19.87 -13.64
CA LEU A 737 5.85 -20.83 -12.71
C LEU A 737 7.13 -21.48 -13.29
N GLU A 738 7.10 -21.80 -14.57
CA GLU A 738 8.23 -22.37 -15.32
C GLU A 738 9.39 -21.37 -15.44
N GLN A 739 9.11 -20.12 -15.82
CA GLN A 739 10.11 -19.05 -15.87
C GLN A 739 10.71 -18.74 -14.49
N TYR A 740 9.94 -18.86 -13.40
CA TYR A 740 10.46 -18.68 -12.04
C TYR A 740 11.42 -19.81 -11.63
N VAL A 741 11.12 -21.04 -12.02
CA VAL A 741 12.01 -22.20 -11.83
C VAL A 741 13.33 -21.99 -12.57
N ASP A 742 13.28 -21.53 -13.82
CA ASP A 742 14.47 -21.27 -14.63
C ASP A 742 15.29 -20.07 -14.12
N TYR A 743 14.62 -18.96 -13.77
CA TYR A 743 15.24 -17.81 -13.12
C TYR A 743 15.97 -18.23 -11.84
N SER A 744 15.29 -19.01 -11.00
CA SER A 744 15.84 -19.46 -9.73
C SER A 744 17.01 -20.41 -9.91
N ARG A 745 16.98 -21.27 -10.95
CA ARG A 745 18.12 -22.11 -11.34
C ARG A 745 19.35 -21.25 -11.69
N GLU A 746 19.18 -20.23 -12.53
CA GLU A 746 20.27 -19.37 -12.96
C GLU A 746 20.88 -18.60 -11.79
N LYS A 747 20.04 -17.95 -10.98
CA LYS A 747 20.50 -17.16 -9.82
C LYS A 747 21.14 -18.02 -8.74
N THR A 748 20.59 -19.22 -8.48
CA THR A 748 21.20 -20.16 -7.53
C THR A 748 22.58 -20.61 -8.01
N ARG A 749 22.75 -20.90 -9.31
CA ARG A 749 24.07 -21.25 -9.88
C ARG A 749 25.07 -20.11 -9.82
N ALA A 750 24.62 -18.87 -10.00
CA ALA A 750 25.48 -17.69 -9.93
C ALA A 750 26.05 -17.48 -8.51
N LEU A 751 25.23 -17.70 -7.47
CA LEU A 751 25.65 -17.57 -6.07
C LEU A 751 26.41 -18.82 -5.57
N ILE A 752 25.89 -19.99 -5.92
CA ILE A 752 26.38 -21.30 -5.51
C ILE A 752 26.89 -22.03 -6.75
N SER A 753 28.19 -21.89 -7.01
CA SER A 753 28.85 -22.33 -8.24
C SER A 753 28.91 -23.85 -8.44
N SER A 754 28.82 -24.65 -7.37
CA SER A 754 28.89 -26.11 -7.47
C SER A 754 28.14 -26.82 -6.33
N TRP A 755 27.89 -28.11 -6.54
CA TRP A 755 27.29 -29.00 -5.55
C TRP A 755 28.12 -29.09 -4.27
N GLU A 756 29.45 -29.22 -4.39
CA GLU A 756 30.37 -29.31 -3.25
C GLU A 756 30.29 -28.05 -2.39
N LYS A 757 30.14 -26.89 -3.05
CA LYS A 757 29.95 -25.60 -2.38
C LYS A 757 28.61 -25.54 -1.66
N LEU A 758 27.53 -26.06 -2.26
CA LEU A 758 26.21 -26.15 -1.59
C LEU A 758 26.30 -26.98 -0.31
N VAL A 759 26.94 -28.15 -0.37
CA VAL A 759 27.16 -29.04 0.78
C VAL A 759 27.98 -28.34 1.87
N GLN A 760 29.06 -27.66 1.50
CA GLN A 760 29.91 -26.93 2.44
C GLN A 760 29.13 -25.82 3.14
N ILE A 761 28.38 -25.02 2.38
CA ILE A 761 27.55 -23.92 2.90
C ILE A 761 26.50 -24.46 3.88
N TRP A 762 25.80 -25.55 3.54
CA TRP A 762 24.70 -26.06 4.36
C TRP A 762 25.15 -26.75 5.65
N ARG A 763 26.38 -27.26 5.70
CA ARG A 763 27.00 -27.82 6.91
C ARG A 763 27.26 -26.74 7.97
N GLU A 764 27.63 -25.54 7.55
CA GLU A 764 28.01 -24.44 8.45
C GLU A 764 26.85 -23.44 8.66
N GLU A 765 26.38 -23.27 9.91
CA GLU A 765 25.20 -22.42 10.22
C GLU A 765 25.34 -20.98 9.69
N LYS A 766 26.51 -20.37 9.89
CA LYS A 766 26.76 -18.97 9.48
C LYS A 766 26.74 -18.80 7.96
N GLN A 767 27.31 -19.76 7.23
CA GLN A 767 27.35 -19.71 5.76
C GLN A 767 25.98 -20.00 5.17
N ARG A 768 25.23 -20.97 5.73
CA ARG A 768 23.85 -21.25 5.32
C ARG A 768 22.97 -20.00 5.45
N ARG A 769 23.01 -19.30 6.59
CA ARG A 769 22.22 -18.08 6.77
C ARG A 769 22.58 -17.01 5.76
N GLN A 770 23.88 -16.77 5.56
CA GLN A 770 24.34 -15.80 4.57
C GLN A 770 23.87 -16.16 3.15
N ALA A 771 24.00 -17.43 2.73
CA ALA A 771 23.55 -17.86 1.40
C ALA A 771 22.02 -17.78 1.25
N GLN A 772 21.26 -18.06 2.31
CA GLN A 772 19.81 -17.86 2.32
C GLN A 772 19.43 -16.38 2.19
N ASP A 773 20.13 -15.49 2.88
CA ASP A 773 19.92 -14.04 2.76
C ASP A 773 20.26 -13.54 1.35
N GLU A 774 21.38 -13.99 0.77
CA GLU A 774 21.80 -13.65 -0.60
C GLU A 774 20.79 -14.16 -1.64
N LEU A 775 20.29 -15.40 -1.51
CA LEU A 775 19.24 -15.94 -2.38
C LEU A 775 17.94 -15.13 -2.26
N GLN A 776 17.58 -14.71 -1.05
CA GLN A 776 16.41 -13.84 -0.82
C GLN A 776 16.56 -12.47 -1.48
N HIS A 777 17.77 -11.87 -1.46
CA HIS A 777 18.04 -10.59 -2.12
C HIS A 777 17.84 -10.65 -3.65
N VAL A 778 18.06 -11.81 -4.26
CA VAL A 778 17.77 -12.08 -5.68
C VAL A 778 16.43 -12.80 -5.87
N SER A 779 15.54 -12.76 -4.87
CA SER A 779 14.19 -13.32 -4.92
C SER A 779 14.08 -14.82 -5.25
N VAL A 780 15.08 -15.60 -4.87
CA VAL A 780 15.03 -17.06 -4.91
C VAL A 780 14.62 -17.58 -3.53
N TYR A 781 13.44 -18.20 -3.47
CA TYR A 781 12.88 -18.75 -2.22
C TYR A 781 12.74 -20.27 -2.34
N PRO A 782 13.58 -21.08 -1.67
CA PRO A 782 13.52 -22.54 -1.74
C PRO A 782 12.14 -23.13 -1.39
N ASP A 783 11.46 -22.56 -0.39
CA ASP A 783 10.13 -23.04 0.00
C ASP A 783 9.07 -22.77 -1.07
N VAL A 784 9.21 -21.65 -1.79
CA VAL A 784 8.35 -21.33 -2.93
C VAL A 784 8.60 -22.33 -4.05
N LEU A 785 9.88 -22.59 -4.38
CA LEU A 785 10.24 -23.59 -5.37
C LEU A 785 9.68 -24.98 -4.99
N ALA A 786 9.71 -25.34 -3.71
CA ALA A 786 9.11 -26.57 -3.22
C ALA A 786 7.59 -26.62 -3.42
N GLU A 787 6.88 -25.50 -3.25
CA GLU A 787 5.45 -25.39 -3.53
C GLU A 787 5.15 -25.48 -5.02
N VAL A 788 5.95 -24.80 -5.86
CA VAL A 788 5.80 -24.80 -7.32
C VAL A 788 6.02 -26.17 -7.94
N LEU A 789 6.99 -26.93 -7.42
CA LEU A 789 7.36 -28.26 -7.90
C LEU A 789 6.56 -29.39 -7.24
N ASP A 790 5.57 -29.05 -6.40
CA ASP A 790 4.75 -29.99 -5.61
C ASP A 790 5.54 -30.95 -4.70
N ILE A 791 6.63 -30.45 -4.10
CA ILE A 791 7.55 -31.17 -3.21
C ILE A 791 7.68 -30.49 -1.83
N ARG A 792 6.56 -30.06 -1.25
CA ARG A 792 6.51 -29.19 -0.05
C ARG A 792 7.19 -29.74 1.20
N GLN A 793 7.36 -31.05 1.29
CA GLN A 793 7.99 -31.73 2.43
C GLN A 793 9.52 -31.84 2.30
N THR A 794 10.08 -31.28 1.23
CA THR A 794 11.51 -31.32 0.92
C THR A 794 12.28 -30.27 1.72
N ASP A 795 13.52 -30.61 2.09
CA ASP A 795 14.44 -29.65 2.72
C ASP A 795 14.89 -28.60 1.69
N PRO A 796 15.00 -27.31 2.06
CA PRO A 796 15.57 -26.28 1.17
C PRO A 796 16.88 -26.68 0.50
N PHE A 797 17.73 -27.48 1.17
CA PHE A 797 18.94 -28.06 0.60
C PHE A 797 18.65 -28.89 -0.66
N ASP A 798 17.72 -29.85 -0.54
CA ASP A 798 17.34 -30.77 -1.60
C ASP A 798 16.64 -30.06 -2.75
N VAL A 799 15.83 -29.04 -2.45
CA VAL A 799 15.19 -28.19 -3.48
C VAL A 799 16.24 -27.45 -4.31
N LEU A 800 17.22 -26.82 -3.66
CA LEU A 800 18.30 -26.11 -4.34
C LEU A 800 19.21 -27.08 -5.10
N ALA A 801 19.49 -28.25 -4.54
CA ALA A 801 20.27 -29.31 -5.19
C ALA A 801 19.59 -29.78 -6.49
N TYR A 802 18.28 -29.98 -6.45
CA TYR A 802 17.49 -30.34 -7.63
C TYR A 802 17.46 -29.20 -8.66
N ILE A 803 17.10 -27.99 -8.24
CA ILE A 803 16.91 -26.86 -9.15
C ILE A 803 18.21 -26.43 -9.81
N ALA A 804 19.29 -26.28 -9.04
CA ALA A 804 20.57 -25.81 -9.55
C ALA A 804 21.40 -26.94 -10.20
N PHE A 805 21.34 -28.17 -9.70
CA PHE A 805 22.29 -29.22 -10.12
C PHE A 805 21.62 -30.49 -10.66
N GLY A 806 20.30 -30.55 -10.78
CA GLY A 806 19.58 -31.71 -11.32
C GLY A 806 19.74 -32.98 -10.49
N ARG A 807 19.99 -32.85 -9.18
CA ARG A 807 20.28 -33.99 -8.30
C ARG A 807 19.00 -34.78 -7.97
N HIS A 808 19.15 -36.10 -7.98
CA HIS A 808 18.14 -37.07 -7.57
C HIS A 808 18.78 -38.15 -6.68
N PRO A 809 18.02 -38.77 -5.76
CA PRO A 809 16.60 -38.51 -5.44
C PRO A 809 16.40 -37.20 -4.65
N ILE A 810 15.22 -36.58 -4.79
CA ILE A 810 14.83 -35.42 -3.97
C ILE A 810 14.31 -35.95 -2.63
N LEU A 811 15.06 -35.73 -1.55
CA LEU A 811 14.69 -36.26 -0.25
C LEU A 811 13.74 -35.32 0.49
N THR A 812 12.64 -35.87 1.01
CA THR A 812 11.85 -35.17 2.02
C THR A 812 12.64 -35.05 3.33
N ARG A 813 12.25 -34.11 4.20
CA ARG A 813 12.86 -33.99 5.55
C ARG A 813 12.73 -35.30 6.33
N ASP A 814 11.63 -36.01 6.14
CA ASP A 814 11.40 -37.34 6.70
C ASP A 814 12.41 -38.36 6.19
N GLN A 815 12.56 -38.47 4.87
CA GLN A 815 13.50 -39.38 4.23
C GLN A 815 14.96 -39.05 4.60
N ARG A 816 15.30 -37.75 4.69
CA ARG A 816 16.63 -37.30 5.13
C ARG A 816 16.91 -37.68 6.58
N ALA A 817 15.94 -37.52 7.48
CA ALA A 817 16.08 -37.96 8.86
C ALA A 817 16.22 -39.49 8.97
N GLN A 818 15.47 -40.25 8.19
CA GLN A 818 15.58 -41.72 8.15
C GLN A 818 16.94 -42.17 7.60
N ALA A 819 17.41 -41.55 6.52
CA ALA A 819 18.74 -41.81 5.97
C ALA A 819 19.85 -41.50 6.98
N PHE A 820 19.71 -40.41 7.75
CA PHE A 820 20.60 -40.10 8.86
C PHE A 820 20.63 -41.21 9.91
N LEU A 821 19.46 -41.68 10.36
CA LEU A 821 19.35 -42.74 11.39
C LEU A 821 19.99 -44.05 10.92
N GLN A 822 19.88 -44.38 9.65
CA GLN A 822 20.48 -45.58 9.06
C GLN A 822 22.00 -45.46 8.93
N GLN A 823 22.49 -44.35 8.37
CA GLN A 823 23.92 -44.18 8.06
C GLN A 823 24.77 -43.86 9.28
N HIS A 824 24.20 -43.17 10.28
CA HIS A 824 24.91 -42.76 11.51
C HIS A 824 24.47 -43.56 12.73
N ALA A 825 23.99 -44.79 12.53
CA ALA A 825 23.56 -45.69 13.61
C ALA A 825 24.65 -45.92 14.67
N ASP A 826 25.91 -46.04 14.25
CA ASP A 826 27.04 -46.27 15.15
C ASP A 826 27.41 -45.02 15.96
N TRP A 827 27.26 -43.83 15.37
CA TRP A 827 27.39 -42.56 16.11
C TRP A 827 26.30 -42.43 17.17
N LEU A 828 25.05 -42.79 16.86
CA LEU A 828 23.95 -42.77 17.82
C LEU A 828 24.10 -43.81 18.95
N LYS A 829 24.70 -44.98 18.67
CA LYS A 829 24.98 -46.00 19.68
C LYS A 829 26.06 -45.58 20.68
N ALA A 830 26.92 -44.63 20.33
CA ALA A 830 27.95 -44.12 21.23
C ALA A 830 27.38 -43.22 22.35
N PHE A 831 26.14 -42.72 22.20
CA PHE A 831 25.48 -41.90 23.21
C PHE A 831 24.69 -42.77 24.21
N PRO A 832 24.71 -42.44 25.52
CA PRO A 832 23.80 -43.00 26.50
C PRO A 832 22.33 -42.77 26.14
N ASP A 833 21.44 -43.66 26.60
CA ASP A 833 20.01 -43.65 26.24
C ASP A 833 19.30 -42.29 26.43
N GLN A 834 19.65 -41.54 27.49
CA GLN A 834 19.08 -40.22 27.73
C GLN A 834 19.53 -39.18 26.70
N GLN A 835 20.81 -39.18 26.32
CA GLN A 835 21.36 -38.27 25.30
C GLN A 835 20.84 -38.64 23.90
N ARG A 836 20.69 -39.94 23.63
CA ARG A 836 20.09 -40.44 22.38
C ARG A 836 18.66 -39.95 22.19
N ARG A 837 17.83 -40.01 23.24
CA ARG A 837 16.45 -39.49 23.21
C ARG A 837 16.38 -37.99 22.89
N VAL A 838 17.37 -37.20 23.34
CA VAL A 838 17.46 -35.78 22.99
C VAL A 838 17.75 -35.59 21.50
N ILE A 839 18.69 -36.36 20.95
CA ILE A 839 19.05 -36.32 19.52
C ILE A 839 17.87 -36.76 18.65
N GLU A 840 17.17 -37.83 19.03
CA GLU A 840 15.96 -38.30 18.35
C GLU A 840 14.84 -37.25 18.39
N ALA A 841 14.62 -36.60 19.53
CA ALA A 841 13.64 -35.52 19.65
C ALA A 841 14.01 -34.29 18.79
N LEU A 842 15.30 -33.97 18.65
CA LEU A 842 15.78 -32.90 17.76
C LEU A 842 15.59 -33.26 16.28
N LEU A 843 15.85 -34.51 15.90
CA LEU A 843 15.56 -35.02 14.55
C LEU A 843 14.06 -34.98 14.23
N GLU A 844 13.21 -35.26 15.21
CA GLU A 844 11.76 -35.12 15.04
C GLU A 844 11.35 -33.66 14.82
N GLN A 845 11.97 -32.72 15.54
CA GLN A 845 11.76 -31.29 15.29
C GLN A 845 12.24 -30.87 13.90
N TYR A 846 13.37 -31.42 13.43
CA TYR A 846 13.85 -31.23 12.07
C TYR A 846 12.83 -31.73 11.03
N ARG A 847 12.24 -32.92 11.21
CA ARG A 847 11.20 -33.47 10.30
C ARG A 847 10.01 -32.52 10.17
N LEU A 848 9.58 -31.92 11.29
CA LEU A 848 8.40 -31.04 11.35
C LEU A 848 8.68 -29.62 10.84
N SER A 849 9.83 -29.05 11.18
CA SER A 849 10.05 -27.60 11.04
C SER A 849 11.37 -27.21 10.36
N GLY A 850 12.18 -28.17 9.94
CA GLY A 850 13.47 -27.93 9.30
C GLY A 850 14.59 -27.57 10.27
N VAL A 851 15.78 -27.32 9.71
CA VAL A 851 17.03 -27.21 10.48
C VAL A 851 17.12 -25.96 11.37
N GLU A 852 16.49 -24.84 10.98
CA GLU A 852 16.58 -23.58 11.74
C GLU A 852 15.87 -23.67 13.11
N GLU A 853 14.73 -24.37 13.19
CA GLU A 853 14.05 -24.57 14.48
C GLU A 853 14.77 -25.58 15.37
N MET A 854 15.47 -26.55 14.78
CA MET A 854 16.29 -27.52 15.52
C MET A 854 17.45 -26.84 16.26
N VAL A 855 18.09 -25.83 15.64
CA VAL A 855 19.24 -25.11 16.22
C VAL A 855 18.82 -23.98 17.15
N ASN A 856 17.54 -23.62 17.18
CA ASN A 856 17.03 -22.55 18.04
C ASN A 856 17.05 -23.00 19.52
N PRO A 857 17.71 -22.27 20.45
CA PRO A 857 17.70 -22.61 21.87
C PRO A 857 16.30 -22.71 22.50
N ARG A 858 15.28 -22.09 21.87
CA ARG A 858 13.89 -22.19 22.31
C ARG A 858 13.26 -23.56 22.05
N VAL A 859 13.85 -24.41 21.21
CA VAL A 859 13.35 -25.77 20.92
C VAL A 859 13.20 -26.61 22.19
N PHE A 860 14.10 -26.41 23.17
CA PHE A 860 14.08 -27.12 24.45
C PHE A 860 12.97 -26.67 25.41
N ARG A 861 12.14 -25.69 25.01
CA ARG A 861 10.92 -25.29 25.75
C ARG A 861 9.68 -26.09 25.30
N LEU A 862 9.78 -26.83 24.20
CA LEU A 862 8.67 -27.61 23.65
C LEU A 862 8.29 -28.78 24.57
N PRO A 863 7.02 -29.25 24.54
CA PRO A 863 6.55 -30.34 25.38
C PRO A 863 7.41 -31.61 25.32
N ALA A 864 7.99 -31.91 24.16
CA ALA A 864 8.88 -33.06 23.95
C ALA A 864 10.13 -33.05 24.85
N PHE A 865 10.61 -31.87 25.25
CA PHE A 865 11.81 -31.71 26.09
C PHE A 865 11.49 -31.46 27.58
N LYS A 866 10.21 -31.26 27.94
CA LYS A 866 9.79 -31.08 29.35
C LYS A 866 10.10 -32.31 30.23
N PRO A 867 9.84 -33.57 29.79
CA PRO A 867 10.22 -34.76 30.55
C PRO A 867 11.74 -34.93 30.69
N LEU A 868 12.52 -34.27 29.84
CA LEU A 868 13.98 -34.28 29.83
C LEU A 868 14.59 -33.12 30.67
N GLY A 869 13.74 -32.35 31.38
CA GLY A 869 14.17 -31.23 32.23
C GLY A 869 14.40 -29.91 31.48
N GLY A 870 13.90 -29.79 30.25
CA GLY A 870 14.08 -28.60 29.39
C GLY A 870 15.54 -28.29 29.11
N LEU A 871 15.85 -27.04 28.74
CA LEU A 871 17.24 -26.64 28.39
C LEU A 871 18.25 -26.94 29.51
N LYS A 872 17.87 -26.71 30.77
CA LYS A 872 18.76 -26.90 31.92
C LYS A 872 19.05 -28.37 32.18
N GLY A 873 18.03 -29.24 32.15
CA GLY A 873 18.18 -30.68 32.32
C GLY A 873 18.96 -31.32 31.17
N VAL A 874 18.61 -30.96 29.92
CA VAL A 874 19.33 -31.44 28.73
C VAL A 874 20.79 -30.98 28.76
N SER A 875 21.08 -29.72 29.07
CA SER A 875 22.46 -29.24 29.16
C SER A 875 23.30 -29.99 30.21
N GLN A 876 22.71 -30.35 31.35
CA GLN A 876 23.39 -31.16 32.37
C GLN A 876 23.69 -32.58 31.88
N GLN A 877 22.77 -33.20 31.13
CA GLN A 877 22.96 -34.55 30.59
C GLN A 877 24.15 -34.63 29.62
N PHE A 878 24.47 -33.56 28.90
CA PHE A 878 25.61 -33.50 27.98
C PHE A 878 26.91 -32.97 28.63
N GLY A 879 26.92 -32.74 29.95
CA GLY A 879 28.11 -32.24 30.67
C GLY A 879 28.33 -30.73 30.54
N GLY A 880 27.35 -29.96 30.08
CA GLY A 880 27.40 -28.50 29.95
C GLY A 880 26.76 -27.96 28.67
N GLY A 881 26.57 -26.65 28.61
CA GLY A 881 25.94 -25.99 27.45
C GLY A 881 26.81 -26.03 26.19
N GLU A 882 28.13 -26.02 26.36
CA GLU A 882 29.09 -26.07 25.26
C GLU A 882 29.14 -27.45 24.59
N ALA A 883 29.17 -28.53 25.37
CA ALA A 883 29.13 -29.90 24.86
C ALA A 883 27.81 -30.23 24.14
N LEU A 884 26.68 -29.73 24.65
CA LEU A 884 25.39 -29.80 23.95
C LEU A 884 25.46 -29.07 22.61
N ARG A 885 26.02 -27.85 22.59
CA ARG A 885 26.16 -27.07 21.36
C ARG A 885 27.01 -27.78 20.32
N GLN A 886 28.14 -28.35 20.72
CA GLN A 886 29.00 -29.15 19.84
C GLN A 886 28.26 -30.37 19.26
N THR A 887 27.47 -31.05 20.09
CA THR A 887 26.67 -32.20 19.63
C THR A 887 25.60 -31.79 18.60
N VAL A 888 24.91 -30.66 18.82
CA VAL A 888 23.93 -30.13 17.87
C VAL A 888 24.58 -29.70 16.55
N MET A 889 25.78 -29.09 16.60
CA MET A 889 26.54 -28.73 15.41
C MET A 889 26.99 -29.97 14.62
N GLU A 890 27.43 -31.03 15.31
CA GLU A 890 27.82 -32.29 14.68
C GLU A 890 26.62 -33.03 14.08
N LEU A 891 25.48 -33.05 14.77
CA LEU A 891 24.20 -33.57 14.25
C LEU A 891 23.84 -32.87 12.92
N GLN A 892 23.89 -31.53 12.90
CA GLN A 892 23.62 -30.74 11.69
C GLN A 892 24.61 -31.08 10.56
N ARG A 893 25.91 -31.16 10.85
CA ARG A 893 26.94 -31.47 9.86
C ARG A 893 26.69 -32.83 9.21
N ARG A 894 26.32 -33.83 10.02
CA ARG A 894 26.03 -35.19 9.57
C ARG A 894 24.72 -35.30 8.80
N LEU A 895 23.73 -34.46 9.09
CA LEU A 895 22.44 -34.41 8.37
C LEU A 895 22.59 -34.06 6.88
N TYR A 896 23.66 -33.31 6.54
CA TYR A 896 24.05 -32.94 5.18
C TYR A 896 25.37 -33.61 4.75
N SER A 897 25.73 -34.74 5.39
CA SER A 897 26.95 -35.49 5.03
C SER A 897 26.78 -36.40 3.82
N PHE A 898 25.54 -36.67 3.44
CA PHE A 898 25.13 -37.49 2.32
C PHE A 898 24.11 -36.73 1.47
N GLY A 899 24.23 -36.91 0.16
CA GLY A 899 23.36 -36.33 -0.86
C GLY A 899 23.44 -37.15 -2.12
#